data_AF-R0I6U4-F1
#
_entry.id   AF-R0I6U4-F1
#
_cell.length_a   1.000
_cell.length_b   1.000
_cell.length_c   1.000
_cell.angle_alpha   90.00
_cell.angle_beta   90.00
_cell.angle_gamma   90.00
#
_symmetry.space_group_name_H-M   'P 1'
#
loop_
_entity.id
_entity.type
_entity.pdbx_description
1 polymer ?
#
loop_
_entity_poly.entity_id
_entity_poly.type
_entity_poly.pdbx_seq_one_letter_code
_entity_poly.pdbx_strand_id
1 'polypeptide(L)'
;MLGFLAKESIEEYSMQAADFRPTKLSMDGLTRHGAKVRVQGDFTMDASKVKKQSVRNLGRLGTWIAREAETGPFDADVYLPEYGNVLVGTAKIPGLRVNIRNGHTTHVVFDATVQPGSPDGIRNVANDWIDGRLGQIRLKGKAWVPLRSGVLNIGRQLVEQSVVFQSGDIPALPHYNITKLNLGEAQHGRKGLAANATIVVKNDFPVEITLPPVAVDVGIEGCSADKHLMVGTAQTGELHVRPNSNVQVDVGANVEKLSEPLTQVCPNTAKSPLDAFLGDYMKGEDATIYINCCKFPDPATPDWARELLKDITVPVPFAGKSMGNLIKNFSLADMHFSLPDPFAEPGTPEAAPKVSGIVNVDIGLPNEMNFPIDVTQVKADADIFYRNKLLGKMNLEKWQKANSTHVEGHGSEGPSLLVQSTIKEAPIKIVDDDLFSQVVQTLLFGGKSVLMDLKAAVSVGVDTPMGKLAVRGIPAQGVVPVKPIGGGKPGEGLGKKSALNVTVGNMAIIDTSPTSLTITALVNFTNPTKYSATVPYFNINVLANGSHIGSATVKDMEVVPGNNTNHLVSLHWDPYEYGGHKGKEVGAELLSQYISAGFNTTITVQAHEQSVPAAPYIGRLLSRFPIERPMPHLSTPKKPSDGDGDEDPEDDGKSHFIRGTTMHLLSSTAVFTLASPFRSTTLYITDMNATAYHDGHPAGKILYDLPFAVPPGLSESPHLPVDWSFGSLGYDAIKKALGGQLKLSAFAYVGVRIGEWRENVWFKGGKIGASVRL
;
A
#
# COMPACT_ATOMS: atom_id res chain seq x y z
N MET A 1 -22.83 15.74 -91.38
CA MET A 1 -22.36 14.79 -90.34
C MET A 1 -20.96 15.13 -89.79
N LEU A 2 -19.95 15.44 -90.63
CA LEU A 2 -18.57 15.71 -90.17
C LEU A 2 -18.40 16.90 -89.18
N GLY A 3 -19.20 17.96 -89.30
CA GLY A 3 -19.12 19.12 -88.37
C GLY A 3 -19.65 18.87 -86.96
N PHE A 4 -20.59 17.92 -86.79
CA PHE A 4 -21.13 17.55 -85.48
C PHE A 4 -20.18 16.60 -84.72
N LEU A 5 -19.61 15.61 -85.43
CA LEU A 5 -18.63 14.69 -84.87
C LEU A 5 -17.35 15.40 -84.40
N ALA A 6 -16.96 16.49 -85.06
CA ALA A 6 -15.81 17.30 -84.66
C ALA A 6 -16.01 18.00 -83.32
N LYS A 7 -17.20 18.58 -83.07
CA LYS A 7 -17.50 19.28 -81.81
C LYS A 7 -17.51 18.32 -80.63
N GLU A 8 -18.19 17.20 -80.77
CA GLU A 8 -18.29 16.16 -79.73
C GLU A 8 -16.92 15.50 -79.44
N SER A 9 -16.09 15.29 -80.47
CA SER A 9 -14.72 14.78 -80.30
C SER A 9 -13.78 15.80 -79.63
N ILE A 10 -13.92 17.10 -79.91
CA ILE A 10 -13.10 18.14 -79.27
C ILE A 10 -13.48 18.29 -77.78
N GLU A 11 -14.76 18.16 -77.47
CA GLU A 11 -15.27 18.15 -76.09
C GLU A 11 -14.74 16.93 -75.33
N GLU A 12 -14.84 15.73 -75.90
CA GLU A 12 -14.32 14.48 -75.31
C GLU A 12 -12.79 14.55 -75.09
N TYR A 13 -12.04 15.13 -76.04
CA TYR A 13 -10.59 15.33 -75.89
C TYR A 13 -10.26 16.31 -74.76
N SER A 14 -10.94 17.45 -74.70
CA SER A 14 -10.64 18.51 -73.72
C SER A 14 -10.92 18.04 -72.29
N MET A 15 -11.96 17.22 -72.09
CA MET A 15 -12.26 16.62 -70.79
C MET A 15 -11.25 15.54 -70.38
N GLN A 16 -10.77 14.71 -71.32
CA GLN A 16 -9.86 13.61 -70.99
C GLN A 16 -8.38 14.02 -70.92
N ALA A 17 -7.97 15.05 -71.68
CA ALA A 17 -6.57 15.45 -71.78
C ALA A 17 -6.14 16.51 -70.75
N ALA A 18 -7.06 17.30 -70.19
CA ALA A 18 -6.72 18.34 -69.24
C ALA A 18 -6.18 17.76 -67.92
N ASP A 19 -4.98 18.19 -67.51
CA ASP A 19 -4.38 17.86 -66.21
C ASP A 19 -4.00 19.16 -65.49
N PHE A 20 -4.42 19.31 -64.23
CA PHE A 20 -4.04 20.44 -63.40
C PHE A 20 -3.44 19.92 -62.10
N ARG A 21 -2.20 20.33 -61.80
CA ARG A 21 -1.49 19.95 -60.58
C ARG A 21 -1.27 21.18 -59.70
N PRO A 22 -1.95 21.31 -58.56
CA PRO A 22 -1.72 22.42 -57.65
C PRO A 22 -0.33 22.29 -57.02
N THR A 23 0.44 23.38 -57.00
CA THR A 23 1.78 23.45 -56.41
C THR A 23 1.78 24.22 -55.08
N LYS A 24 0.91 25.23 -54.95
CA LYS A 24 0.73 25.98 -53.70
C LYS A 24 -0.70 26.49 -53.59
N LEU A 25 -1.32 26.26 -52.43
CA LEU A 25 -2.62 26.83 -52.07
C LEU A 25 -2.42 27.72 -50.84
N SER A 26 -2.63 29.02 -50.99
CA SER A 26 -2.53 29.97 -49.86
C SER A 26 -3.86 30.64 -49.62
N MET A 27 -4.33 30.64 -48.39
CA MET A 27 -5.58 31.28 -48.00
C MET A 27 -5.32 32.61 -47.30
N ASP A 28 -5.71 33.70 -47.95
CA ASP A 28 -5.58 35.08 -47.45
C ASP A 28 -6.78 35.43 -46.53
N GLY A 29 -6.85 34.74 -45.40
CA GLY A 29 -7.81 35.02 -44.32
C GLY A 29 -9.26 34.59 -44.56
N LEU A 30 -10.03 34.61 -43.47
CA LEU A 30 -11.45 34.29 -43.46
C LEU A 30 -12.26 35.59 -43.57
N THR A 31 -13.12 35.71 -44.58
CA THR A 31 -14.01 36.87 -44.75
C THR A 31 -15.45 36.50 -44.41
N ARG A 32 -16.31 37.51 -44.22
CA ARG A 32 -17.77 37.31 -44.01
C ARG A 32 -18.46 36.60 -45.18
N HIS A 33 -17.85 36.60 -46.37
CA HIS A 33 -18.44 36.07 -47.61
C HIS A 33 -17.68 34.87 -48.17
N GLY A 34 -16.81 34.23 -47.39
CA GLY A 34 -15.98 33.09 -47.80
C GLY A 34 -14.50 33.30 -47.54
N ALA A 35 -13.66 32.40 -48.04
CA ALA A 35 -12.22 32.50 -47.96
C ALA A 35 -11.63 32.95 -49.30
N LYS A 36 -10.65 33.86 -49.26
CA LYS A 36 -9.89 34.21 -50.47
C LYS A 36 -8.72 33.23 -50.59
N VAL A 37 -8.73 32.41 -51.63
CA VAL A 37 -7.73 31.37 -51.87
C VAL A 37 -6.93 31.74 -53.11
N ARG A 38 -5.63 31.96 -52.94
CA ARG A 38 -4.67 32.07 -54.03
C ARG A 38 -4.19 30.68 -54.40
N VAL A 39 -4.47 30.28 -55.63
CA VAL A 39 -4.13 28.99 -56.21
C VAL A 39 -2.96 29.16 -57.16
N GLN A 40 -1.92 28.35 -56.98
CA GLN A 40 -0.79 28.21 -57.91
C GLN A 40 -0.73 26.76 -58.36
N GLY A 41 -0.54 26.54 -59.65
CA GLY A 41 -0.45 25.18 -60.18
C GLY A 41 -0.06 25.13 -61.65
N ASP A 42 0.22 23.92 -62.10
CA ASP A 42 0.69 23.63 -63.44
C ASP A 42 -0.43 22.96 -64.24
N PHE A 43 -0.86 23.62 -65.31
CA PHE A 43 -1.84 23.09 -66.25
C PHE A 43 -1.15 22.48 -67.47
N THR A 44 -1.46 21.23 -67.83
CA THR A 44 -0.91 20.57 -69.02
C THR A 44 -2.02 19.82 -69.76
N MET A 45 -2.00 19.87 -71.09
CA MET A 45 -2.82 18.97 -71.91
C MET A 45 -2.04 17.69 -72.23
N ASP A 46 -2.51 16.55 -71.74
CA ASP A 46 -1.92 15.24 -71.95
C ASP A 46 -2.84 14.32 -72.79
N ALA A 47 -2.59 14.29 -74.09
CA ALA A 47 -3.30 13.46 -75.04
C ALA A 47 -3.12 11.95 -74.79
N SER A 48 -2.14 11.52 -73.98
CA SER A 48 -1.97 10.09 -73.66
C SER A 48 -3.12 9.55 -72.81
N LYS A 49 -3.80 10.42 -72.03
CA LYS A 49 -4.97 10.09 -71.20
C LYS A 49 -6.25 9.84 -72.01
N VAL A 50 -6.27 10.21 -73.29
CA VAL A 50 -7.45 10.09 -74.18
C VAL A 50 -7.57 8.67 -74.72
N LYS A 51 -8.68 7.99 -74.40
CA LYS A 51 -8.87 6.55 -74.70
C LYS A 51 -9.00 6.24 -76.20
N LYS A 52 -9.75 7.07 -76.94
CA LYS A 52 -10.02 6.84 -78.37
C LYS A 52 -8.94 7.46 -79.25
N GLN A 53 -8.31 6.67 -80.10
CA GLN A 53 -7.24 7.15 -81.00
C GLN A 53 -7.73 8.21 -82.00
N SER A 54 -8.96 8.09 -82.51
CA SER A 54 -9.57 9.09 -83.39
C SER A 54 -9.72 10.45 -82.70
N VAL A 55 -10.28 10.46 -81.48
CA VAL A 55 -10.44 11.65 -80.63
C VAL A 55 -9.08 12.25 -80.27
N ARG A 56 -8.10 11.41 -79.93
CA ARG A 56 -6.73 11.83 -79.61
C ARG A 56 -6.05 12.54 -80.77
N ASN A 57 -6.13 11.99 -81.97
CA ASN A 57 -5.50 12.57 -83.15
C ASN A 57 -6.20 13.86 -83.59
N LEU A 58 -7.55 13.87 -83.57
CA LEU A 58 -8.34 15.05 -83.90
C LEU A 58 -8.09 16.19 -82.89
N GLY A 59 -8.03 15.87 -81.61
CA GLY A 59 -7.76 16.82 -80.54
C GLY A 59 -6.34 17.36 -80.54
N ARG A 60 -5.32 16.55 -80.86
CA ARG A 60 -3.93 17.04 -81.07
C ARG A 60 -3.85 18.04 -82.22
N LEU A 61 -4.53 17.77 -83.33
CA LEU A 61 -4.63 18.69 -84.46
C LEU A 61 -5.37 19.98 -84.07
N GLY A 62 -6.51 19.86 -83.40
CA GLY A 62 -7.31 21.00 -82.95
C GLY A 62 -6.56 21.91 -81.97
N THR A 63 -5.90 21.32 -80.97
CA THR A 63 -5.10 22.06 -79.99
C THR A 63 -3.83 22.68 -80.57
N TRP A 64 -3.22 22.06 -81.59
CA TRP A 64 -2.09 22.64 -82.31
C TRP A 64 -2.47 23.93 -83.06
N ILE A 65 -3.69 23.97 -83.63
CA ILE A 65 -4.23 25.15 -84.33
C ILE A 65 -4.66 26.23 -83.33
N ALA A 66 -5.45 25.85 -82.31
CA ALA A 66 -6.04 26.80 -81.36
C ALA A 66 -4.99 27.45 -80.44
N ARG A 67 -3.94 26.71 -80.06
CA ARG A 67 -2.80 27.09 -79.20
C ARG A 67 -3.13 27.50 -77.76
N GLU A 68 -4.14 28.33 -77.55
CA GLU A 68 -4.52 28.87 -76.24
C GLU A 68 -6.03 28.87 -76.06
N ALA A 69 -6.48 28.62 -74.83
CA ALA A 69 -7.87 28.79 -74.43
C ALA A 69 -7.94 29.79 -73.28
N GLU A 70 -8.97 30.62 -73.31
CA GLU A 70 -9.32 31.57 -72.26
C GLU A 70 -10.69 31.19 -71.68
N THR A 71 -10.75 31.00 -70.37
CA THR A 71 -12.01 30.87 -69.64
C THR A 71 -12.49 32.27 -69.25
N GLY A 72 -13.80 32.53 -69.32
CA GLY A 72 -14.39 33.67 -68.60
C GLY A 72 -14.53 33.37 -67.10
N PRO A 73 -14.97 34.32 -66.26
CA PRO A 73 -15.27 34.05 -64.85
C PRO A 73 -16.39 33.01 -64.72
N PHE A 74 -16.25 32.06 -63.79
CA PHE A 74 -17.23 31.02 -63.55
C PHE A 74 -17.26 30.57 -62.08
N ASP A 75 -18.38 30.00 -61.69
CA ASP A 75 -18.58 29.37 -60.40
C ASP A 75 -18.43 27.86 -60.55
N ALA A 76 -17.68 27.24 -59.63
CA ALA A 76 -17.46 25.80 -59.57
C ALA A 76 -17.99 25.26 -58.24
N ASP A 77 -19.02 24.41 -58.33
CA ASP A 77 -19.66 23.76 -57.20
C ASP A 77 -19.01 22.40 -56.92
N VAL A 78 -18.70 22.12 -55.67
CA VAL A 78 -18.12 20.84 -55.24
C VAL A 78 -19.14 20.09 -54.39
N TYR A 79 -19.49 18.87 -54.80
CA TYR A 79 -20.47 18.02 -54.15
C TYR A 79 -19.85 16.73 -53.60
N LEU A 80 -20.48 16.19 -52.55
CA LEU A 80 -20.22 14.87 -51.99
C LEU A 80 -21.42 13.93 -52.23
N PRO A 81 -21.36 13.08 -53.26
CA PRO A 81 -22.46 12.19 -53.61
C PRO A 81 -22.80 11.19 -52.50
N GLU A 82 -21.79 10.66 -51.80
CA GLU A 82 -21.96 9.65 -50.74
C GLU A 82 -22.72 10.19 -49.51
N TYR A 83 -22.75 11.51 -49.34
CA TYR A 83 -23.45 12.20 -48.24
C TYR A 83 -24.75 12.85 -48.72
N GLY A 84 -25.46 12.24 -49.68
CA GLY A 84 -26.73 12.76 -50.18
C GLY A 84 -26.59 13.96 -51.13
N ASN A 85 -25.50 14.02 -51.90
CA ASN A 85 -25.14 15.16 -52.77
C ASN A 85 -25.02 16.50 -52.02
N VAL A 86 -24.42 16.49 -50.82
CA VAL A 86 -24.10 17.71 -50.08
C VAL A 86 -23.20 18.62 -50.91
N LEU A 87 -23.56 19.90 -51.03
CA LEU A 87 -22.67 20.93 -51.55
C LEU A 87 -21.63 21.27 -50.47
N VAL A 88 -20.36 20.99 -50.75
CA VAL A 88 -19.20 21.30 -49.90
C VAL A 88 -18.82 22.77 -50.00
N GLY A 89 -18.96 23.36 -51.19
CA GLY A 89 -18.70 24.77 -51.40
C GLY A 89 -18.71 25.17 -52.87
N THR A 90 -18.72 26.47 -53.09
CA THR A 90 -18.70 27.10 -54.41
C THR A 90 -17.46 27.98 -54.54
N ALA A 91 -16.59 27.67 -55.51
CA ALA A 91 -15.42 28.47 -55.82
C ALA A 91 -15.71 29.42 -56.98
N LYS A 92 -15.55 30.73 -56.74
CA LYS A 92 -15.63 31.75 -57.79
C LYS A 92 -14.26 31.94 -58.40
N ILE A 93 -14.10 31.45 -59.63
CA ILE A 93 -12.82 31.40 -60.33
C ILE A 93 -12.79 32.51 -61.40
N PRO A 94 -11.73 33.34 -61.45
CA PRO A 94 -11.59 34.36 -62.49
C PRO A 94 -11.33 33.71 -63.86
N GLY A 95 -11.36 34.52 -64.92
CA GLY A 95 -10.97 34.03 -66.24
C GLY A 95 -9.48 33.63 -66.27
N LEU A 96 -9.19 32.45 -66.81
CA LEU A 96 -7.85 31.86 -66.89
C LEU A 96 -7.45 31.69 -68.34
N ARG A 97 -6.20 32.02 -68.67
CA ARG A 97 -5.62 31.79 -70.00
C ARG A 97 -4.55 30.72 -69.92
N VAL A 98 -4.73 29.63 -70.66
CA VAL A 98 -3.85 28.47 -70.61
C VAL A 98 -3.44 28.00 -72.00
N ASN A 99 -2.21 27.48 -72.13
CA ASN A 99 -1.77 26.83 -73.35
C ASN A 99 -2.41 25.44 -73.43
N ILE A 100 -3.11 25.16 -74.54
CA ILE A 100 -3.82 23.89 -74.73
C ILE A 100 -3.08 22.93 -75.65
N ARG A 101 -1.87 23.29 -76.13
CA ARG A 101 -1.09 22.37 -76.96
C ARG A 101 -0.68 21.15 -76.15
N ASN A 102 -0.85 19.98 -76.74
CA ASN A 102 -0.46 18.72 -76.12
C ASN A 102 1.01 18.75 -75.65
N GLY A 103 1.24 18.42 -74.39
CA GLY A 103 2.55 18.35 -73.74
C GLY A 103 3.13 19.69 -73.27
N HIS A 104 2.43 20.82 -73.46
CA HIS A 104 2.86 22.11 -72.93
C HIS A 104 2.25 22.36 -71.54
N THR A 105 3.11 22.68 -70.58
CA THR A 105 2.73 23.07 -69.23
C THR A 105 2.66 24.59 -69.11
N THR A 106 1.54 25.11 -68.59
CA THR A 106 1.34 26.52 -68.25
C THR A 106 1.26 26.65 -66.74
N HIS A 107 2.11 27.48 -66.14
CA HIS A 107 2.01 27.83 -64.73
C HIS A 107 0.90 28.87 -64.55
N VAL A 108 -0.11 28.55 -63.75
CA VAL A 108 -1.30 29.38 -63.53
C VAL A 108 -1.31 29.84 -62.08
N VAL A 109 -1.49 31.15 -61.88
CA VAL A 109 -1.67 31.77 -60.57
C VAL A 109 -2.94 32.61 -60.61
N PHE A 110 -3.88 32.35 -59.70
CA PHE A 110 -5.13 33.10 -59.62
C PHE A 110 -5.68 33.18 -58.20
N ASP A 111 -6.45 34.22 -57.93
CA ASP A 111 -7.19 34.39 -56.68
C ASP A 111 -8.64 33.96 -56.91
N ALA A 112 -9.11 32.97 -56.16
CA ALA A 112 -10.50 32.51 -56.16
C ALA A 112 -11.15 32.83 -54.81
N THR A 113 -12.45 33.13 -54.83
CA THR A 113 -13.23 33.29 -53.59
C THR A 113 -14.05 32.02 -53.37
N VAL A 114 -13.76 31.29 -52.30
CA VAL A 114 -14.42 30.03 -51.97
C VAL A 114 -15.46 30.26 -50.89
N GLN A 115 -16.70 29.87 -51.16
CA GLN A 115 -17.81 29.94 -50.22
C GLN A 115 -18.09 28.53 -49.68
N PRO A 116 -18.14 28.34 -48.35
CA PRO A 116 -18.52 27.05 -47.79
C PRO A 116 -19.98 26.72 -48.14
N GLY A 117 -20.25 25.44 -48.35
CA GLY A 117 -21.60 24.93 -48.55
C GLY A 117 -22.32 24.67 -47.23
N SER A 118 -23.10 23.60 -47.15
CA SER A 118 -23.87 23.27 -45.93
C SER A 118 -22.92 22.86 -44.79
N PRO A 119 -22.90 23.58 -43.66
CA PRO A 119 -22.04 23.24 -42.52
C PRO A 119 -22.31 21.81 -42.00
N ASP A 120 -23.57 21.41 -41.88
CA ASP A 120 -23.96 20.10 -41.34
C ASP A 120 -23.41 18.95 -42.20
N GLY A 121 -23.49 19.09 -43.52
CA GLY A 121 -23.00 18.06 -44.44
C GLY A 121 -21.47 17.92 -44.42
N ILE A 122 -20.74 19.04 -44.26
CA ILE A 122 -19.28 19.01 -44.15
C ILE A 122 -18.85 18.43 -42.79
N ARG A 123 -19.58 18.74 -41.70
CA ARG A 123 -19.31 18.20 -40.37
C ARG A 123 -19.43 16.68 -40.30
N ASN A 124 -20.45 16.10 -40.91
CA ASN A 124 -20.62 14.64 -40.93
C ASN A 124 -19.42 13.93 -41.55
N VAL A 125 -18.90 14.48 -42.65
CA VAL A 125 -17.71 13.97 -43.35
C VAL A 125 -16.46 14.13 -42.48
N ALA A 126 -16.30 15.29 -41.83
CA ALA A 126 -15.19 15.55 -40.93
C ALA A 126 -15.20 14.59 -39.73
N ASN A 127 -16.36 14.32 -39.14
CA ASN A 127 -16.51 13.37 -38.04
C ASN A 127 -16.17 11.94 -38.49
N ASP A 128 -16.65 11.48 -39.64
CA ASP A 128 -16.30 10.16 -40.16
C ASP A 128 -14.81 10.03 -40.49
N TRP A 129 -14.15 11.13 -40.90
CA TRP A 129 -12.71 11.16 -41.10
C TRP A 129 -11.94 11.08 -39.77
N ILE A 130 -12.34 11.87 -38.77
CA ILE A 130 -11.73 11.89 -37.42
C ILE A 130 -11.90 10.53 -36.73
N ASP A 131 -13.08 9.92 -36.86
CA ASP A 131 -13.40 8.60 -36.30
C ASP A 131 -12.75 7.43 -37.07
N GLY A 132 -12.07 7.72 -38.20
CA GLY A 132 -11.45 6.70 -39.06
C GLY A 132 -12.45 5.81 -39.81
N ARG A 133 -13.74 6.19 -39.86
CA ARG A 133 -14.80 5.47 -40.59
C ARG A 133 -14.84 5.77 -42.08
N LEU A 134 -14.15 6.83 -42.53
CA LEU A 134 -14.14 7.27 -43.92
C LEU A 134 -13.24 6.36 -44.79
N GLY A 135 -13.83 5.33 -45.41
CA GLY A 135 -13.09 4.40 -46.28
C GLY A 135 -12.87 4.87 -47.73
N GLN A 136 -13.86 5.58 -48.30
CA GLN A 136 -13.80 6.11 -49.66
C GLN A 136 -14.66 7.37 -49.75
N ILE A 137 -14.17 8.40 -50.44
CA ILE A 137 -14.92 9.64 -50.67
C ILE A 137 -14.81 10.07 -52.14
N ARG A 138 -15.94 10.46 -52.76
CA ARG A 138 -15.95 11.00 -54.12
C ARG A 138 -16.28 12.48 -54.08
N LEU A 139 -15.37 13.31 -54.55
CA LEU A 139 -15.63 14.72 -54.78
C LEU A 139 -16.11 14.90 -56.21
N LYS A 140 -17.34 15.40 -56.40
CA LYS A 140 -17.90 15.74 -57.71
C LYS A 140 -17.89 17.25 -57.89
N GLY A 141 -16.94 17.76 -58.68
CA GLY A 141 -16.91 19.14 -59.15
C GLY A 141 -17.82 19.33 -60.36
N LYS A 142 -18.61 20.41 -60.35
CA LYS A 142 -19.52 20.80 -61.43
C LYS A 142 -19.38 22.30 -61.70
N ALA A 143 -19.05 22.67 -62.93
CA ALA A 143 -18.87 24.07 -63.30
C ALA A 143 -19.40 24.34 -64.72
N TRP A 144 -20.01 25.50 -64.92
CA TRP A 144 -20.36 26.01 -66.25
C TRP A 144 -19.26 26.95 -66.72
N VAL A 145 -18.35 26.44 -67.53
CA VAL A 145 -17.15 27.17 -67.95
C VAL A 145 -17.41 27.85 -69.30
N PRO A 146 -17.42 29.20 -69.37
CA PRO A 146 -17.43 29.91 -70.64
C PRO A 146 -16.04 29.83 -71.29
N LEU A 147 -15.95 29.30 -72.51
CA LEU A 147 -14.68 29.06 -73.20
C LEU A 147 -14.55 29.93 -74.45
N ARG A 148 -13.36 30.50 -74.65
CA ARG A 148 -12.98 31.26 -75.83
C ARG A 148 -11.60 30.81 -76.34
N SER A 149 -11.45 30.71 -77.65
CA SER A 149 -10.17 30.41 -78.30
C SER A 149 -9.89 31.50 -79.34
N GLY A 150 -9.06 32.48 -78.98
CA GLY A 150 -8.80 33.66 -79.82
C GLY A 150 -10.07 34.46 -80.12
N VAL A 151 -10.43 34.61 -81.38
CA VAL A 151 -11.63 35.37 -81.82
C VAL A 151 -12.91 34.52 -81.76
N LEU A 152 -12.79 33.19 -81.67
CA LEU A 152 -13.93 32.26 -81.69
C LEU A 152 -14.46 32.01 -80.27
N ASN A 153 -15.73 32.34 -80.04
CA ASN A 153 -16.43 32.01 -78.80
C ASN A 153 -17.02 30.59 -78.89
N ILE A 154 -16.61 29.70 -77.99
CA ILE A 154 -16.98 28.28 -78.00
C ILE A 154 -18.29 28.05 -77.21
N GLY A 155 -18.75 29.06 -76.45
CA GLY A 155 -19.95 29.01 -75.62
C GLY A 155 -19.67 28.54 -74.18
N ARG A 156 -20.73 28.25 -73.43
CA ARG A 156 -20.65 27.67 -72.08
C ARG A 156 -20.67 26.15 -72.16
N GLN A 157 -19.67 25.51 -71.56
CA GLN A 157 -19.58 24.06 -71.48
C GLN A 157 -19.78 23.63 -70.03
N LEU A 158 -20.52 22.54 -69.83
CA LEU A 158 -20.63 21.94 -68.51
C LEU A 158 -19.43 21.01 -68.31
N VAL A 159 -18.60 21.33 -67.32
CA VAL A 159 -17.49 20.49 -66.90
C VAL A 159 -17.90 19.79 -65.61
N GLU A 160 -18.06 18.47 -65.68
CA GLU A 160 -18.25 17.62 -64.50
C GLU A 160 -17.02 16.72 -64.33
N GLN A 161 -16.33 16.86 -63.21
CA GLN A 161 -15.20 16.01 -62.86
C GLN A 161 -15.48 15.34 -61.52
N SER A 162 -15.24 14.03 -61.44
CA SER A 162 -15.29 13.32 -60.17
C SER A 162 -13.91 12.78 -59.83
N VAL A 163 -13.45 13.07 -58.61
CA VAL A 163 -12.22 12.52 -58.05
C VAL A 163 -12.63 11.59 -56.93
N VAL A 164 -12.14 10.35 -56.96
CA VAL A 164 -12.39 9.36 -55.92
C VAL A 164 -11.10 9.20 -55.13
N PHE A 165 -11.17 9.39 -53.82
CA PHE A 165 -10.10 9.09 -52.89
C PHE A 165 -10.42 7.76 -52.22
N GLN A 166 -9.52 6.79 -52.35
CA GLN A 166 -9.61 5.52 -51.65
C GLN A 166 -8.88 5.60 -50.30
N SER A 167 -9.05 4.60 -49.44
CA SER A 167 -8.56 4.60 -48.05
C SER A 167 -7.06 4.92 -47.88
N GLY A 168 -6.22 4.67 -48.90
CA GLY A 168 -4.79 5.06 -48.89
C GLY A 168 -4.48 6.48 -49.39
N ASP A 169 -5.41 7.10 -50.13
CA ASP A 169 -5.29 8.47 -50.66
C ASP A 169 -5.98 9.50 -49.75
N ILE A 170 -6.81 9.03 -48.81
CA ILE A 170 -7.40 9.88 -47.76
C ILE A 170 -6.30 10.19 -46.75
N PRO A 171 -5.99 11.48 -46.51
CA PRO A 171 -4.92 11.84 -45.60
C PRO A 171 -5.21 11.34 -44.18
N ALA A 172 -4.22 10.76 -43.50
CA ALA A 172 -4.35 10.44 -42.09
C ALA A 172 -4.36 11.73 -41.24
N LEU A 173 -4.87 11.63 -40.01
CA LEU A 173 -4.68 12.70 -39.02
C LEU A 173 -3.17 12.95 -38.83
N PRO A 174 -2.72 14.21 -38.85
CA PRO A 174 -1.30 14.53 -38.78
C PRO A 174 -0.72 14.07 -37.46
N HIS A 175 0.46 13.44 -37.53
CA HIS A 175 1.21 13.07 -36.34
C HIS A 175 1.64 14.32 -35.57
N TYR A 176 1.52 14.25 -34.24
CA TYR A 176 1.94 15.31 -33.35
C TYR A 176 2.90 14.76 -32.28
N ASN A 177 3.74 15.65 -31.75
CA ASN A 177 4.66 15.34 -30.65
C ASN A 177 4.63 16.44 -29.60
N ILE A 178 4.46 16.08 -28.33
CA ILE A 178 4.47 17.02 -27.20
C ILE A 178 5.91 17.16 -26.72
N THR A 179 6.57 18.25 -27.09
CA THR A 179 7.99 18.47 -26.77
C THR A 179 8.23 19.02 -25.37
N LYS A 180 7.25 19.74 -24.80
CA LYS A 180 7.32 20.33 -23.46
C LYS A 180 5.93 20.30 -22.85
N LEU A 181 5.84 19.92 -21.57
CA LEU A 181 4.65 20.01 -20.74
C LEU A 181 5.06 20.47 -19.35
N ASN A 182 4.42 21.51 -18.85
CA ASN A 182 4.64 22.02 -17.49
C ASN A 182 3.29 22.26 -16.83
N LEU A 183 3.07 21.65 -15.67
CA LEU A 183 1.89 21.80 -14.83
C LEU A 183 2.27 22.61 -13.60
N GLY A 184 1.58 23.72 -13.36
CA GLY A 184 1.83 24.59 -12.21
C GLY A 184 0.56 25.29 -11.73
N GLU A 185 0.64 26.02 -10.63
CA GLU A 185 -0.50 26.83 -10.18
C GLU A 185 -0.86 27.92 -11.19
N ALA A 186 -2.16 28.19 -11.33
CA ALA A 186 -2.64 29.28 -12.15
C ALA A 186 -2.14 30.64 -11.62
N GLN A 187 -1.50 31.42 -12.49
CA GLN A 187 -1.01 32.76 -12.17
C GLN A 187 -1.98 33.85 -12.64
N HIS A 188 -1.67 35.12 -12.32
CA HIS A 188 -2.42 36.31 -12.80
C HIS A 188 -3.89 36.39 -12.34
N GLY A 189 -4.16 36.03 -11.08
CA GLY A 189 -5.50 36.17 -10.47
C GLY A 189 -6.50 35.05 -10.83
N ARG A 190 -6.06 34.04 -11.59
CA ARG A 190 -6.82 32.81 -11.82
C ARG A 190 -6.54 31.80 -10.71
N LYS A 191 -7.55 31.02 -10.34
CA LYS A 191 -7.43 29.92 -9.35
C LYS A 191 -7.35 28.58 -10.10
N GLY A 192 -6.73 27.58 -9.47
CA GLY A 192 -6.64 26.22 -10.01
C GLY A 192 -5.28 25.88 -10.60
N LEU A 193 -5.24 24.92 -11.52
CA LEU A 193 -4.04 24.41 -12.18
C LEU A 193 -3.91 25.00 -13.58
N ALA A 194 -2.74 25.51 -13.93
CA ALA A 194 -2.36 25.88 -15.29
C ALA A 194 -1.45 24.83 -15.91
N ALA A 195 -1.65 24.54 -17.19
CA ALA A 195 -0.82 23.65 -17.97
C ALA A 195 -0.31 24.39 -19.21
N ASN A 196 1.00 24.37 -19.44
CA ASN A 196 1.60 24.92 -20.65
C ASN A 196 2.23 23.77 -21.43
N ALA A 197 1.83 23.62 -22.70
CA ALA A 197 2.34 22.59 -23.58
C ALA A 197 2.83 23.17 -24.90
N THR A 198 3.92 22.62 -25.43
CA THR A 198 4.40 22.90 -26.79
C THR A 198 4.28 21.64 -27.64
N ILE A 199 3.42 21.70 -28.65
CA ILE A 199 3.08 20.59 -29.53
C ILE A 199 3.66 20.88 -30.91
N VAL A 200 4.33 19.91 -31.52
CA VAL A 200 4.82 20.00 -32.89
C VAL A 200 3.98 19.09 -33.77
N VAL A 201 3.30 19.67 -34.76
CA VAL A 201 2.45 18.97 -35.73
C VAL A 201 3.09 19.07 -37.11
N LYS A 202 3.19 17.95 -37.84
CA LYS A 202 3.71 17.96 -39.21
C LYS A 202 2.59 18.29 -40.20
N ASN A 203 2.71 19.40 -40.92
CA ASN A 203 1.80 19.70 -42.03
C ASN A 203 2.33 19.07 -43.32
N ASP A 204 1.72 17.96 -43.76
CA ASP A 204 2.08 17.28 -45.01
C ASP A 204 1.35 17.85 -46.24
N PHE A 205 0.57 18.93 -46.07
CA PHE A 205 -0.23 19.52 -47.15
C PHE A 205 0.45 20.74 -47.79
N PRO A 206 0.20 21.00 -49.09
CA PRO A 206 0.67 22.19 -49.79
C PRO A 206 -0.14 23.46 -49.45
N VAL A 207 -0.68 23.53 -48.22
CA VAL A 207 -1.59 24.58 -47.77
C VAL A 207 -0.85 25.54 -46.84
N GLU A 208 -1.01 26.83 -47.11
CA GLU A 208 -0.59 27.93 -46.24
C GLU A 208 -1.83 28.61 -45.66
N ILE A 209 -1.95 28.59 -44.32
CA ILE A 209 -3.11 29.13 -43.60
C ILE A 209 -2.67 29.76 -42.26
N THR A 210 -3.19 30.95 -41.98
CA THR A 210 -3.10 31.56 -40.65
C THR A 210 -4.40 31.31 -39.91
N LEU A 211 -4.33 30.60 -38.79
CA LEU A 211 -5.48 30.32 -37.92
C LEU A 211 -5.48 31.31 -36.75
N PRO A 212 -6.64 31.94 -36.44
CA PRO A 212 -6.75 32.81 -35.27
C PRO A 212 -6.60 32.01 -33.97
N PRO A 213 -6.37 32.67 -32.82
CA PRO A 213 -6.40 32.03 -31.51
C PRO A 213 -7.70 31.26 -31.28
N VAL A 214 -7.58 30.01 -30.82
CA VAL A 214 -8.72 29.12 -30.61
C VAL A 214 -8.77 28.69 -29.14
N ALA A 215 -9.95 28.73 -28.54
CA ALA A 215 -10.20 28.13 -27.23
C ALA A 215 -11.03 26.85 -27.39
N VAL A 216 -10.64 25.79 -26.68
CA VAL A 216 -11.26 24.48 -26.70
C VAL A 216 -11.60 24.02 -25.29
N ASP A 217 -12.66 23.24 -25.17
CA ASP A 217 -12.99 22.56 -23.92
C ASP A 217 -12.33 21.17 -23.93
N VAL A 218 -11.56 20.85 -22.89
CA VAL A 218 -10.87 19.56 -22.75
C VAL A 218 -11.66 18.69 -21.78
N GLY A 219 -12.00 17.47 -22.19
CA GLY A 219 -12.71 16.50 -21.38
C GLY A 219 -12.09 15.12 -21.38
N ILE A 220 -12.58 14.27 -20.49
CA ILE A 220 -12.26 12.84 -20.41
C ILE A 220 -13.55 12.03 -20.51
N GLU A 221 -13.43 10.72 -20.73
CA GLU A 221 -14.58 9.82 -20.71
C GLU A 221 -15.25 9.83 -19.33
N GLY A 222 -16.59 9.84 -19.30
CA GLY A 222 -17.37 9.77 -18.07
C GLY A 222 -17.66 8.33 -17.63
N CYS A 223 -18.55 8.17 -16.65
CA CYS A 223 -19.01 6.85 -16.22
C CYS A 223 -19.84 6.09 -17.27
N SER A 224 -20.28 6.79 -18.31
CA SER A 224 -20.99 6.26 -19.46
C SER A 224 -20.17 6.63 -20.70
N ALA A 225 -19.91 5.66 -21.57
CA ALA A 225 -19.07 5.85 -22.76
C ALA A 225 -19.55 7.02 -23.65
N ASP A 226 -20.85 7.30 -23.65
CA ASP A 226 -21.46 8.36 -24.49
C ASP A 226 -21.34 9.78 -23.91
N LYS A 227 -20.72 9.97 -22.73
CA LYS A 227 -20.69 11.27 -22.04
C LYS A 227 -19.28 11.70 -21.68
N HIS A 228 -18.76 12.68 -22.42
CA HIS A 228 -17.50 13.35 -22.09
C HIS A 228 -17.70 14.38 -20.97
N LEU A 229 -16.86 14.31 -19.94
CA LEU A 229 -16.87 15.23 -18.81
C LEU A 229 -15.78 16.28 -18.99
N MET A 230 -16.16 17.55 -18.96
CA MET A 230 -15.23 18.67 -19.07
C MET A 230 -14.31 18.75 -17.84
N VAL A 231 -13.01 18.80 -18.10
CA VAL A 231 -11.94 18.96 -17.10
C VAL A 231 -11.48 20.41 -17.04
N GLY A 232 -11.29 21.07 -18.19
CA GLY A 232 -10.81 22.44 -18.23
C GLY A 232 -10.88 23.06 -19.62
N THR A 233 -10.28 24.24 -19.77
CA THR A 233 -10.20 24.95 -21.05
C THR A 233 -8.75 25.07 -21.50
N ALA A 234 -8.51 24.93 -22.80
CA ALA A 234 -7.20 25.16 -23.40
C ALA A 234 -7.31 26.23 -24.49
N GLN A 235 -6.27 27.04 -24.64
CA GLN A 235 -6.22 28.12 -25.61
C GLN A 235 -4.89 28.10 -26.36
N THR A 236 -4.94 28.33 -27.66
CA THR A 236 -3.77 28.53 -28.51
C THR A 236 -3.57 30.01 -28.84
N GLY A 237 -2.34 30.38 -29.18
CA GLY A 237 -2.07 31.63 -29.90
C GLY A 237 -2.51 31.58 -31.37
N GLU A 238 -2.20 32.65 -32.10
CA GLU A 238 -2.29 32.68 -33.56
C GLU A 238 -1.30 31.68 -34.17
N LEU A 239 -1.76 30.90 -35.16
CA LEU A 239 -0.98 29.83 -35.73
C LEU A 239 -0.73 30.05 -37.23
N HIS A 240 0.55 30.07 -37.62
CA HIS A 240 0.96 30.14 -39.02
C HIS A 240 1.34 28.76 -39.52
N VAL A 241 0.44 28.15 -40.31
CA VAL A 241 0.68 26.86 -40.96
C VAL A 241 1.33 27.10 -42.31
N ARG A 242 2.55 26.60 -42.50
CA ARG A 242 3.27 26.68 -43.78
C ARG A 242 3.23 25.33 -44.50
N PRO A 243 3.25 25.32 -45.85
CA PRO A 243 3.24 24.10 -46.64
C PRO A 243 4.39 23.15 -46.29
N ASN A 244 4.11 21.84 -46.19
CA ASN A 244 5.12 20.78 -46.03
C ASN A 244 6.13 21.04 -44.89
N SER A 245 5.66 21.56 -43.74
CA SER A 245 6.54 22.01 -42.66
C SER A 245 5.98 21.69 -41.28
N ASN A 246 6.86 21.69 -40.28
CA ASN A 246 6.48 21.50 -38.89
C ASN A 246 5.86 22.79 -38.35
N VAL A 247 4.71 22.64 -37.69
CA VAL A 247 3.95 23.70 -37.06
C VAL A 247 4.09 23.53 -35.55
N GLN A 248 4.67 24.53 -34.88
CA GLN A 248 4.74 24.57 -33.43
C GLN A 248 3.50 25.27 -32.89
N VAL A 249 2.78 24.58 -32.01
CA VAL A 249 1.57 25.06 -31.35
C VAL A 249 1.87 25.18 -29.86
N ASP A 250 1.85 26.40 -29.35
CA ASP A 250 1.92 26.66 -27.91
C ASP A 250 0.50 26.76 -27.34
N VAL A 251 0.23 25.94 -26.33
CA VAL A 251 -1.09 25.77 -25.72
C VAL A 251 -0.99 26.13 -24.25
N GLY A 252 -1.84 27.06 -23.82
CA GLY A 252 -2.07 27.36 -22.40
C GLY A 252 -3.43 26.84 -21.98
N ALA A 253 -3.47 25.96 -20.98
CA ALA A 253 -4.69 25.40 -20.43
C ALA A 253 -4.86 25.75 -18.95
N ASN A 254 -6.11 25.81 -18.50
CA ASN A 254 -6.48 26.15 -17.14
C ASN A 254 -7.60 25.23 -16.64
N VAL A 255 -7.42 24.69 -15.44
CA VAL A 255 -8.38 23.86 -14.72
C VAL A 255 -8.68 24.57 -13.40
N GLU A 256 -9.80 25.30 -13.33
CA GLU A 256 -10.13 26.11 -12.16
C GLU A 256 -10.55 25.25 -10.96
N LYS A 257 -11.51 24.36 -11.18
CA LYS A 257 -12.06 23.47 -10.16
C LYS A 257 -12.53 22.17 -10.80
N LEU A 258 -12.19 21.04 -10.19
CA LEU A 258 -12.72 19.75 -10.60
C LEU A 258 -14.22 19.68 -10.29
N SER A 259 -15.01 19.33 -11.30
CA SER A 259 -16.43 19.11 -11.14
C SER A 259 -16.70 17.81 -10.37
N GLU A 260 -17.77 17.77 -9.57
CA GLU A 260 -18.11 16.56 -8.79
C GLU A 260 -18.21 15.28 -9.64
N PRO A 261 -18.81 15.29 -10.85
CA PRO A 261 -18.91 14.09 -11.69
C PRO A 261 -17.57 13.46 -12.07
N LEU A 262 -16.47 14.23 -12.09
CA LEU A 262 -15.12 13.70 -12.36
C LEU A 262 -14.56 12.90 -11.19
N THR A 263 -15.02 13.20 -9.97
CA THR A 263 -14.48 12.66 -8.71
C THR A 263 -15.40 11.65 -8.04
N GLN A 264 -16.68 11.63 -8.43
CA GLN A 264 -17.66 10.66 -7.93
C GLN A 264 -17.43 9.27 -8.51
N VAL A 265 -17.64 8.26 -7.68
CA VAL A 265 -17.46 6.85 -8.05
C VAL A 265 -18.53 6.43 -9.06
N CYS A 266 -18.12 5.80 -10.16
CA CYS A 266 -19.06 5.36 -11.18
C CYS A 266 -19.91 4.17 -10.69
N PRO A 267 -21.20 4.08 -11.08
CA PRO A 267 -22.04 2.93 -10.77
C PRO A 267 -21.36 1.63 -11.21
N ASN A 268 -21.36 0.61 -10.33
CA ASN A 268 -20.75 -0.72 -10.55
C ASN A 268 -19.21 -0.75 -10.63
N THR A 269 -18.53 0.35 -10.35
CA THR A 269 -17.05 0.37 -10.25
C THR A 269 -16.61 0.96 -8.91
N ALA A 270 -15.36 0.73 -8.52
CA ALA A 270 -14.76 1.39 -7.35
C ALA A 270 -13.99 2.69 -7.71
N LYS A 271 -14.09 3.14 -8.97
CA LYS A 271 -13.28 4.22 -9.53
C LYS A 271 -14.15 5.37 -10.04
N SER A 272 -13.67 6.60 -9.87
CA SER A 272 -14.22 7.77 -10.57
C SER A 272 -13.67 7.83 -12.01
N PRO A 273 -14.27 8.64 -12.90
CA PRO A 273 -13.71 8.89 -14.23
C PRO A 273 -12.27 9.39 -14.18
N LEU A 274 -11.95 10.27 -13.23
CA LEU A 274 -10.60 10.77 -13.02
C LEU A 274 -9.66 9.69 -12.46
N ASP A 275 -10.15 8.81 -11.58
CA ASP A 275 -9.37 7.68 -11.06
C ASP A 275 -8.98 6.69 -12.17
N ALA A 276 -9.89 6.45 -13.11
CA ALA A 276 -9.64 5.60 -14.28
C ALA A 276 -8.57 6.24 -15.18
N PHE A 277 -8.77 7.50 -15.57
CA PHE A 277 -7.84 8.26 -16.39
C PHE A 277 -6.42 8.31 -15.79
N LEU A 278 -6.31 8.70 -14.51
CA LEU A 278 -5.01 8.74 -13.81
C LEU A 278 -4.42 7.34 -13.63
N GLY A 279 -5.28 6.34 -13.38
CA GLY A 279 -4.87 4.95 -13.23
C GLY A 279 -4.17 4.41 -14.48
N ASP A 280 -4.73 4.68 -15.65
CA ASP A 280 -4.18 4.22 -16.93
C ASP A 280 -2.88 4.98 -17.25
N TYR A 281 -2.88 6.30 -17.05
CA TYR A 281 -1.67 7.12 -17.16
C TYR A 281 -0.51 6.58 -16.30
N MET A 282 -0.75 6.26 -15.03
CA MET A 282 0.28 5.79 -14.09
C MET A 282 0.81 4.38 -14.41
N LYS A 283 0.02 3.52 -15.06
CA LYS A 283 0.49 2.21 -15.53
C LYS A 283 1.34 2.32 -16.79
N GLY A 284 1.32 3.46 -17.47
CA GLY A 284 1.90 3.64 -18.80
C GLY A 284 0.97 3.19 -19.93
N GLU A 285 -0.33 3.07 -19.67
CA GLU A 285 -1.36 2.86 -20.68
C GLU A 285 -1.77 4.23 -21.26
N ASP A 286 -2.01 4.29 -22.58
CA ASP A 286 -2.46 5.53 -23.23
C ASP A 286 -3.89 5.84 -22.80
N ALA A 287 -4.09 7.01 -22.18
CA ALA A 287 -5.42 7.53 -21.89
C ALA A 287 -5.94 8.33 -23.09
N THR A 288 -7.24 8.59 -23.17
CA THR A 288 -7.80 9.45 -24.24
C THR A 288 -8.37 10.72 -23.62
N ILE A 289 -7.97 11.87 -24.15
CA ILE A 289 -8.64 13.15 -23.89
C ILE A 289 -9.50 13.52 -25.09
N TYR A 290 -10.63 14.15 -24.82
CA TYR A 290 -11.57 14.60 -25.83
C TYR A 290 -11.52 16.12 -25.91
N ILE A 291 -11.13 16.62 -27.08
CA ILE A 291 -11.07 18.06 -27.34
C ILE A 291 -12.36 18.45 -28.05
N ASN A 292 -13.23 19.17 -27.34
CA ASN A 292 -14.44 19.73 -27.93
C ASN A 292 -14.16 21.15 -28.45
N CYS A 293 -14.27 21.29 -29.75
CA CYS A 293 -13.98 22.49 -30.52
C CYS A 293 -15.28 23.25 -30.86
N CYS A 294 -15.30 24.58 -30.97
CA CYS A 294 -14.35 25.58 -30.50
C CYS A 294 -15.10 26.86 -30.09
N LYS A 295 -14.58 27.56 -29.09
CA LYS A 295 -14.97 28.94 -28.77
C LYS A 295 -13.92 29.87 -29.41
N PHE A 296 -14.36 30.76 -30.30
CA PHE A 296 -13.47 31.73 -30.94
C PHE A 296 -13.45 33.03 -30.12
N PRO A 297 -12.36 33.31 -29.38
CA PRO A 297 -12.25 34.54 -28.60
C PRO A 297 -12.18 35.79 -29.48
N ASP A 298 -11.72 35.66 -30.74
CA ASP A 298 -11.63 36.77 -31.67
C ASP A 298 -13.03 37.10 -32.28
N PRO A 299 -13.58 38.31 -32.03
CA PRO A 299 -14.83 38.75 -32.64
C PRO A 299 -14.74 38.88 -34.17
N ALA A 300 -13.54 38.99 -34.76
CA ALA A 300 -13.35 39.08 -36.21
C ALA A 300 -13.58 37.74 -36.95
N THR A 301 -13.66 36.61 -36.23
CA THR A 301 -13.91 35.30 -36.83
C THR A 301 -15.33 35.23 -37.44
N PRO A 302 -15.48 34.95 -38.75
CA PRO A 302 -16.79 34.89 -39.43
C PRO A 302 -17.72 33.79 -38.89
N ASP A 303 -19.03 34.06 -38.90
CA ASP A 303 -20.05 33.14 -38.35
C ASP A 303 -20.03 31.75 -39.01
N TRP A 304 -19.84 31.69 -40.33
CA TRP A 304 -19.77 30.41 -41.05
C TRP A 304 -18.62 29.51 -40.57
N ALA A 305 -17.48 30.10 -40.17
CA ALA A 305 -16.33 29.35 -39.67
C ALA A 305 -16.58 28.87 -38.23
N ARG A 306 -17.28 29.68 -37.43
CA ARG A 306 -17.75 29.28 -36.08
C ARG A 306 -18.72 28.12 -36.15
N GLU A 307 -19.68 28.19 -37.08
CA GLU A 307 -20.62 27.10 -37.31
C GLU A 307 -19.90 25.87 -37.84
N LEU A 308 -19.03 25.96 -38.84
CA LEU A 308 -18.37 24.77 -39.38
C LEU A 308 -17.63 23.93 -38.32
N LEU A 309 -16.99 24.59 -37.35
CA LEU A 309 -16.17 23.97 -36.32
C LEU A 309 -16.92 23.65 -35.01
N LYS A 310 -18.22 23.95 -34.96
CA LYS A 310 -19.06 23.68 -33.80
C LYS A 310 -19.34 22.18 -33.67
N ASP A 311 -19.30 21.69 -32.43
CA ASP A 311 -19.65 20.31 -32.05
C ASP A 311 -18.69 19.25 -32.62
N ILE A 312 -17.48 19.64 -33.02
CA ILE A 312 -16.41 18.71 -33.43
C ILE A 312 -15.66 18.27 -32.17
N THR A 313 -15.68 16.97 -31.91
CA THR A 313 -14.91 16.36 -30.81
C THR A 313 -13.77 15.52 -31.38
N VAL A 314 -12.55 15.83 -31.00
CA VAL A 314 -11.35 15.10 -31.45
C VAL A 314 -10.82 14.25 -30.29
N PRO A 315 -10.78 12.91 -30.42
CA PRO A 315 -10.10 12.05 -29.46
C PRO A 315 -8.59 12.17 -29.67
N VAL A 316 -7.86 12.50 -28.61
CA VAL A 316 -6.42 12.69 -28.63
C VAL A 316 -5.79 11.73 -27.62
N PRO A 317 -4.91 10.80 -28.04
CA PRO A 317 -4.23 9.91 -27.11
C PRO A 317 -3.27 10.70 -26.22
N PHE A 318 -3.45 10.60 -24.92
CA PHE A 318 -2.60 11.13 -23.89
C PHE A 318 -1.64 10.03 -23.43
N ALA A 319 -0.40 10.10 -23.92
CA ALA A 319 0.60 9.06 -23.73
C ALA A 319 0.81 8.74 -22.23
N GLY A 320 0.62 7.48 -21.87
CA GLY A 320 0.85 7.01 -20.51
C GLY A 320 2.31 7.11 -20.12
N LYS A 321 2.59 7.43 -18.86
CA LYS A 321 3.94 7.30 -18.29
C LYS A 321 3.91 6.30 -17.16
N SER A 322 4.52 5.14 -17.42
CA SER A 322 4.72 4.13 -16.37
C SER A 322 5.50 4.77 -15.24
N MET A 323 4.83 4.95 -14.11
CA MET A 323 5.43 5.53 -12.91
C MET A 323 6.15 4.45 -12.09
N GLY A 324 6.96 3.63 -12.78
CA GLY A 324 7.75 2.56 -12.16
C GLY A 324 8.66 3.10 -11.06
N ASN A 325 8.60 2.47 -9.89
CA ASN A 325 9.33 2.79 -8.65
C ASN A 325 9.25 4.26 -8.20
N LEU A 326 8.05 4.87 -8.20
CA LEU A 326 7.85 6.15 -7.50
C LEU A 326 8.29 6.06 -6.04
N ILE A 327 8.10 4.91 -5.40
CA ILE A 327 8.54 4.70 -4.01
C ILE A 327 10.06 4.56 -4.01
N LYS A 328 10.76 5.64 -3.66
CA LYS A 328 12.21 5.69 -3.48
C LYS A 328 12.64 4.95 -2.22
N ASN A 329 11.89 5.15 -1.13
CA ASN A 329 12.22 4.58 0.17
C ASN A 329 10.96 4.29 1.00
N PHE A 330 11.05 3.28 1.87
CA PHE A 330 9.98 2.86 2.78
C PHE A 330 10.57 2.55 4.15
N SER A 331 10.01 3.12 5.20
CA SER A 331 10.41 2.81 6.57
C SER A 331 9.21 2.70 7.52
N LEU A 332 9.40 1.90 8.56
CA LEU A 332 8.44 1.66 9.63
C LEU A 332 9.07 2.10 10.97
N ALA A 333 8.30 2.84 11.76
CA ALA A 333 8.65 3.27 13.10
C ALA A 333 7.49 3.01 14.08
N ASP A 334 7.81 2.94 15.37
CA ASP A 334 6.84 2.82 16.48
C ASP A 334 5.78 1.72 16.30
N MET A 335 6.25 0.55 15.89
CA MET A 335 5.39 -0.61 15.64
C MET A 335 4.85 -1.18 16.95
N HIS A 336 3.53 -1.33 17.02
CA HIS A 336 2.77 -1.88 18.14
C HIS A 336 1.89 -3.04 17.65
N PHE A 337 1.97 -4.18 18.33
CA PHE A 337 1.21 -5.39 18.01
C PHE A 337 0.12 -5.64 19.05
N SER A 338 -1.13 -5.73 18.64
CA SER A 338 -2.22 -6.09 19.55
C SER A 338 -2.69 -7.51 19.23
N LEU A 339 -2.69 -8.38 20.24
CA LEU A 339 -3.33 -9.69 20.15
C LEU A 339 -4.85 -9.52 20.09
N PRO A 340 -5.57 -10.45 19.43
CA PRO A 340 -7.02 -10.34 19.24
C PRO A 340 -7.78 -10.35 20.56
N ASP A 341 -9.03 -9.88 20.52
CA ASP A 341 -9.97 -10.02 21.62
C ASP A 341 -10.16 -11.53 21.90
N PRO A 342 -9.97 -12.01 23.15
CA PRO A 342 -10.08 -13.42 23.50
C PRO A 342 -11.45 -14.04 23.20
N PHE A 343 -12.50 -13.22 23.10
CA PHE A 343 -13.87 -13.68 22.88
C PHE A 343 -14.37 -13.38 21.46
N ALA A 344 -13.50 -12.89 20.56
CA ALA A 344 -13.85 -12.70 19.16
C ALA A 344 -14.12 -14.03 18.46
N GLU A 345 -15.11 -14.04 17.57
CA GLU A 345 -15.44 -15.21 16.76
C GLU A 345 -14.29 -15.53 15.78
N PRO A 346 -13.82 -16.78 15.71
CA PRO A 346 -12.76 -17.15 14.79
C PRO A 346 -13.08 -16.79 13.33
N GLY A 347 -12.15 -16.08 12.68
CA GLY A 347 -12.28 -15.67 11.29
C GLY A 347 -12.84 -14.25 11.07
N THR A 348 -13.26 -13.54 12.12
CA THR A 348 -13.59 -12.11 12.03
C THR A 348 -12.34 -11.22 12.12
N PRO A 349 -12.40 -9.94 11.71
CA PRO A 349 -11.29 -8.99 11.87
C PRO A 349 -10.85 -8.80 13.34
N GLU A 350 -11.76 -8.95 14.30
CA GLU A 350 -11.49 -8.84 15.74
C GLU A 350 -10.68 -10.03 16.27
N ALA A 351 -10.79 -11.20 15.61
CA ALA A 351 -10.00 -12.39 15.90
C ALA A 351 -8.62 -12.38 15.21
N ALA A 352 -8.32 -11.36 14.39
CA ALA A 352 -7.02 -11.18 13.78
C ALA A 352 -6.10 -10.33 14.68
N PRO A 353 -4.79 -10.64 14.75
CA PRO A 353 -3.82 -9.74 15.37
C PRO A 353 -3.79 -8.43 14.60
N LYS A 354 -3.67 -7.33 15.34
CA LYS A 354 -3.68 -5.98 14.79
C LYS A 354 -2.30 -5.35 14.88
N VAL A 355 -1.97 -4.53 13.89
CA VAL A 355 -0.71 -3.78 13.85
C VAL A 355 -0.99 -2.29 13.75
N SER A 356 -0.31 -1.53 14.61
CA SER A 356 -0.25 -0.08 14.56
C SER A 356 1.19 0.37 14.37
N GLY A 357 1.39 1.51 13.74
CA GLY A 357 2.74 2.07 13.55
C GLY A 357 2.76 3.29 12.64
N ILE A 358 3.94 3.87 12.50
CA ILE A 358 4.19 5.00 11.61
C ILE A 358 4.88 4.49 10.36
N VAL A 359 4.26 4.75 9.21
CA VAL A 359 4.81 4.46 7.89
C VAL A 359 5.33 5.75 7.28
N ASN A 360 6.59 5.76 6.87
CA ASN A 360 7.14 6.85 6.07
C ASN A 360 7.50 6.31 4.68
N VAL A 361 6.99 6.99 3.65
CA VAL A 361 7.18 6.64 2.24
C VAL A 361 7.73 7.86 1.52
N ASP A 362 8.85 7.69 0.83
CA ASP A 362 9.41 8.73 -0.05
C ASP A 362 8.98 8.45 -1.49
N ILE A 363 8.24 9.38 -2.10
CA ILE A 363 7.64 9.24 -3.43
C ILE A 363 8.31 10.25 -4.38
N GLY A 364 9.01 9.78 -5.42
CA GLY A 364 9.51 10.67 -6.48
C GLY A 364 8.36 11.25 -7.30
N LEU A 365 8.35 12.57 -7.52
CA LEU A 365 7.39 13.24 -8.39
C LEU A 365 8.02 13.48 -9.78
N PRO A 366 7.25 13.34 -10.87
CA PRO A 366 7.70 13.73 -12.20
C PRO A 366 8.08 15.21 -12.26
N ASN A 367 9.11 15.54 -13.05
CA ASN A 367 9.60 16.91 -13.19
C ASN A 367 8.55 17.87 -13.79
N GLU A 368 7.56 17.35 -14.52
CA GLU A 368 6.49 18.15 -15.12
C GLU A 368 5.44 18.61 -14.10
N MET A 369 5.42 18.02 -12.90
CA MET A 369 4.48 18.36 -11.82
C MET A 369 5.12 19.36 -10.85
N ASN A 370 4.85 20.64 -11.05
CA ASN A 370 5.39 21.72 -10.23
C ASN A 370 4.27 22.52 -9.52
N PHE A 371 3.46 21.82 -8.73
CA PHE A 371 2.38 22.39 -7.92
C PHE A 371 2.27 21.65 -6.58
N PRO A 372 1.74 22.29 -5.52
CA PRO A 372 1.63 21.65 -4.21
C PRO A 372 0.61 20.51 -4.24
N ILE A 373 1.03 19.36 -3.69
CA ILE A 373 0.20 18.16 -3.55
C ILE A 373 0.31 17.67 -2.11
N ASP A 374 -0.81 17.69 -1.41
CA ASP A 374 -0.85 17.28 -0.01
C ASP A 374 -1.60 15.97 0.16
N VAL A 375 -0.90 14.91 0.58
CA VAL A 375 -1.51 13.62 0.92
C VAL A 375 -2.08 13.72 2.34
N THR A 376 -3.41 13.65 2.45
CA THR A 376 -4.15 13.83 3.71
C THR A 376 -4.61 12.51 4.33
N GLN A 377 -4.79 11.49 3.50
CA GLN A 377 -5.26 10.18 3.95
C GLN A 377 -4.80 9.05 3.03
N VAL A 378 -4.62 7.86 3.60
CA VAL A 378 -4.17 6.66 2.88
C VAL A 378 -5.05 5.48 3.23
N LYS A 379 -5.34 4.65 2.24
CA LYS A 379 -6.04 3.37 2.36
C LYS A 379 -5.22 2.35 1.57
N ALA A 380 -5.05 1.11 2.05
CA ALA A 380 -4.30 0.12 1.31
C ALA A 380 -4.74 -1.32 1.58
N ASP A 381 -4.71 -2.12 0.52
CA ASP A 381 -4.88 -3.56 0.55
C ASP A 381 -3.56 -4.20 0.16
N ALA A 382 -2.99 -5.05 1.02
CA ALA A 382 -1.64 -5.59 0.81
C ALA A 382 -1.56 -7.09 1.04
N ASP A 383 -0.89 -7.77 0.11
CA ASP A 383 -0.45 -9.15 0.22
C ASP A 383 1.01 -9.16 0.69
N ILE A 384 1.27 -9.89 1.78
CA ILE A 384 2.59 -10.03 2.40
C ILE A 384 3.15 -11.39 1.98
N PHE A 385 4.33 -11.40 1.38
CA PHE A 385 5.03 -12.61 0.95
C PHE A 385 6.32 -12.80 1.74
N TYR A 386 6.63 -14.06 2.03
CA TYR A 386 7.94 -14.48 2.53
C TYR A 386 8.50 -15.52 1.57
N ARG A 387 9.68 -15.26 0.99
CA ARG A 387 10.34 -16.12 -0.01
C ARG A 387 9.39 -16.50 -1.18
N ASN A 388 8.72 -15.50 -1.76
CA ASN A 388 7.72 -15.66 -2.83
C ASN A 388 6.47 -16.49 -2.48
N LYS A 389 6.24 -16.83 -1.22
CA LYS A 389 5.01 -17.49 -0.76
C LYS A 389 4.13 -16.52 0.01
N LEU A 390 2.82 -16.54 -0.26
CA LEU A 390 1.86 -15.67 0.42
C LEU A 390 1.78 -16.06 1.90
N LEU A 391 2.23 -15.16 2.77
CA LEU A 391 2.24 -15.34 4.22
C LEU A 391 0.93 -14.85 4.84
N GLY A 392 0.47 -13.67 4.42
CA GLY A 392 -0.68 -13.03 5.01
C GLY A 392 -1.22 -11.90 4.16
N LYS A 393 -2.40 -11.41 4.56
CA LYS A 393 -3.08 -10.27 3.95
C LYS A 393 -3.33 -9.21 5.00
N MET A 394 -3.07 -7.96 4.65
CA MET A 394 -3.40 -6.78 5.44
C MET A 394 -4.43 -5.96 4.67
N ASN A 395 -5.57 -5.70 5.29
CA ASN A 395 -6.63 -4.89 4.69
C ASN A 395 -6.86 -3.66 5.58
N LEU A 396 -6.52 -2.48 5.06
CA LEU A 396 -6.86 -1.20 5.67
C LEU A 396 -8.15 -0.70 5.02
N GLU A 397 -9.30 -1.15 5.50
CA GLU A 397 -10.58 -0.72 4.92
C GLU A 397 -10.87 0.76 5.16
N LYS A 398 -10.43 1.25 6.32
CA LYS A 398 -10.64 2.62 6.82
C LYS A 398 -9.49 3.52 6.40
N TRP A 399 -9.83 4.72 5.93
CA TRP A 399 -8.88 5.79 5.66
C TRP A 399 -8.06 6.11 6.91
N GLN A 400 -6.74 5.99 6.78
CA GLN A 400 -5.76 6.37 7.79
C GLN A 400 -5.30 7.80 7.53
N LYS A 401 -5.13 8.58 8.59
CA LYS A 401 -4.61 9.94 8.46
C LYS A 401 -3.17 9.90 7.94
N ALA A 402 -2.86 10.81 7.03
CA ALA A 402 -1.52 11.01 6.51
C ALA A 402 -1.19 12.49 6.42
N ASN A 403 0.10 12.79 6.43
CA ASN A 403 0.65 14.10 6.13
C ASN A 403 1.74 13.92 5.08
N SER A 404 1.91 14.90 4.20
CA SER A 404 3.03 14.93 3.25
C SER A 404 3.90 16.15 3.45
N THR A 405 5.16 16.00 3.09
CA THR A 405 6.13 17.10 3.04
C THR A 405 6.86 17.05 1.71
N HIS A 406 6.91 18.19 1.02
CA HIS A 406 7.64 18.30 -0.23
C HIS A 406 9.13 18.41 0.06
N VAL A 407 9.94 17.62 -0.64
CA VAL A 407 11.39 17.59 -0.55
C VAL A 407 11.93 18.01 -1.92
N GLU A 408 12.58 19.17 -1.95
CA GLU A 408 13.21 19.67 -3.18
C GLU A 408 14.35 18.74 -3.61
N GLY A 409 14.37 18.38 -4.89
CA GLY A 409 15.42 17.56 -5.46
C GLY A 409 16.72 18.36 -5.63
N HIS A 410 17.86 17.75 -5.30
CA HIS A 410 19.18 18.30 -5.58
C HIS A 410 19.87 17.52 -6.71
N GLY A 411 20.29 18.20 -7.79
CA GLY A 411 21.03 17.59 -8.89
C GLY A 411 20.14 16.86 -9.91
N SER A 412 20.42 15.58 -10.19
CA SER A 412 19.67 14.74 -11.15
C SER A 412 18.44 14.06 -10.55
N GLU A 413 18.25 14.14 -9.23
CA GLU A 413 17.06 13.62 -8.57
C GLU A 413 15.95 14.65 -8.61
N GLY A 414 14.83 14.30 -9.26
CA GLY A 414 13.62 15.14 -9.30
C GLY A 414 12.99 15.31 -7.91
N PRO A 415 12.01 16.23 -7.78
CA PRO A 415 11.32 16.50 -6.52
C PRO A 415 10.73 15.22 -5.91
N SER A 416 10.61 15.18 -4.58
CA SER A 416 10.04 14.05 -3.85
C SER A 416 8.98 14.50 -2.85
N LEU A 417 8.07 13.60 -2.54
CA LEU A 417 7.02 13.78 -1.55
C LEU A 417 7.20 12.74 -0.45
N LEU A 418 7.62 13.19 0.73
CA LEU A 418 7.70 12.34 1.91
C LEU A 418 6.32 12.27 2.57
N VAL A 419 5.67 11.12 2.45
CA VAL A 419 4.35 10.83 3.01
C VAL A 419 4.53 10.05 4.31
N GLN A 420 4.00 10.59 5.40
CA GLN A 420 3.93 9.94 6.69
C GLN A 420 2.48 9.58 7.01
N SER A 421 2.21 8.31 7.29
CA SER A 421 0.88 7.84 7.69
C SER A 421 0.95 7.07 9.00
N THR A 422 0.01 7.35 9.89
CA THR A 422 -0.16 6.58 11.13
C THR A 422 -1.20 5.50 10.90
N ILE A 423 -0.74 4.26 10.83
CA ILE A 423 -1.61 3.09 10.77
C ILE A 423 -2.09 2.75 12.18
N LYS A 424 -3.40 2.62 12.36
CA LYS A 424 -4.01 2.20 13.62
C LYS A 424 -4.79 0.90 13.43
N GLU A 425 -4.46 -0.08 14.25
CA GLU A 425 -5.20 -1.34 14.41
C GLU A 425 -5.49 -2.07 13.09
N ALA A 426 -4.50 -2.15 12.20
CA ALA A 426 -4.63 -2.86 10.94
C ALA A 426 -4.68 -4.38 11.18
N PRO A 427 -5.80 -5.06 10.85
CA PRO A 427 -5.87 -6.51 11.01
C PRO A 427 -4.96 -7.21 10.02
N ILE A 428 -4.19 -8.19 10.50
CA ILE A 428 -3.36 -9.06 9.67
C ILE A 428 -3.94 -10.46 9.68
N LYS A 429 -4.42 -10.91 8.51
CA LYS A 429 -4.89 -12.27 8.30
C LYS A 429 -3.72 -13.15 7.86
N ILE A 430 -3.31 -14.08 8.70
CA ILE A 430 -2.34 -15.12 8.32
C ILE A 430 -3.03 -16.13 7.41
N VAL A 431 -2.40 -16.46 6.28
CA VAL A 431 -2.92 -17.41 5.29
C VAL A 431 -2.21 -18.76 5.39
N ASP A 432 -0.92 -18.74 5.73
CA ASP A 432 -0.08 -19.93 5.87
C ASP A 432 0.55 -19.96 7.28
N ASP A 433 -0.06 -20.77 8.18
CA ASP A 433 0.36 -20.94 9.57
C ASP A 433 1.78 -21.51 9.69
N ASP A 434 2.18 -22.42 8.79
CA ASP A 434 3.49 -23.06 8.81
C ASP A 434 4.59 -22.09 8.35
N LEU A 435 4.29 -21.28 7.33
CA LEU A 435 5.19 -20.22 6.88
C LEU A 435 5.34 -19.14 7.95
N PHE A 436 4.24 -18.75 8.61
CA PHE A 436 4.29 -17.82 9.74
C PHE A 436 5.14 -18.37 10.89
N SER A 437 5.00 -19.67 11.18
CA SER A 437 5.83 -20.35 12.17
C SER A 437 7.32 -20.27 11.84
N GLN A 438 7.70 -20.49 10.58
CA GLN A 438 9.09 -20.37 10.11
C GLN A 438 9.62 -18.93 10.23
N VAL A 439 8.77 -17.94 9.91
CA VAL A 439 9.13 -16.51 10.04
C VAL A 439 9.41 -16.17 11.50
N VAL A 440 8.52 -16.52 12.42
CA VAL A 440 8.68 -16.23 13.85
C VAL A 440 9.91 -16.93 14.41
N GLN A 441 10.15 -18.20 14.04
CA GLN A 441 11.38 -18.91 14.38
C GLN A 441 12.63 -18.18 13.90
N THR A 442 12.61 -17.69 12.66
CA THR A 442 13.74 -16.94 12.09
C THR A 442 13.95 -15.61 12.82
N LEU A 443 12.89 -14.91 13.21
CA LEU A 443 12.99 -13.66 13.96
C LEU A 443 13.48 -13.85 15.40
N LEU A 444 13.09 -14.95 16.05
CA LEU A 444 13.51 -15.29 17.41
C LEU A 444 14.94 -15.83 17.45
N PHE A 445 15.29 -16.78 16.58
CA PHE A 445 16.53 -17.56 16.67
C PHE A 445 17.54 -17.29 15.55
N GLY A 446 17.13 -16.67 14.44
CA GLY A 446 17.95 -16.52 13.24
C GLY A 446 18.95 -15.37 13.27
N GLY A 447 18.82 -14.42 14.22
CA GLY A 447 19.77 -13.31 14.42
C GLY A 447 19.92 -12.34 13.23
N LYS A 448 19.09 -12.47 12.19
CA LYS A 448 19.09 -11.64 10.98
C LYS A 448 17.68 -11.11 10.72
N SER A 449 17.60 -9.96 10.06
CA SER A 449 16.32 -9.42 9.60
C SER A 449 15.66 -10.35 8.59
N VAL A 450 14.34 -10.46 8.69
CA VAL A 450 13.51 -11.17 7.71
C VAL A 450 13.02 -10.16 6.67
N LEU A 451 13.29 -10.43 5.40
CA LEU A 451 12.77 -9.62 4.29
C LEU A 451 11.38 -10.12 3.92
N MET A 452 10.41 -9.21 3.91
CA MET A 452 9.03 -9.45 3.49
C MET A 452 8.77 -8.71 2.19
N ASP A 453 8.30 -9.40 1.16
CA ASP A 453 7.88 -8.75 -0.08
C ASP A 453 6.42 -8.32 0.08
N LEU A 454 6.14 -7.04 -0.15
CA LEU A 454 4.81 -6.47 -0.07
C LEU A 454 4.32 -6.15 -1.47
N LYS A 455 3.11 -6.62 -1.81
CA LYS A 455 2.38 -6.18 -3.00
C LYS A 455 1.07 -5.56 -2.55
N ALA A 456 0.89 -4.28 -2.83
CA ALA A 456 -0.26 -3.53 -2.34
C ALA A 456 -0.97 -2.74 -3.45
N ALA A 457 -2.28 -2.59 -3.29
CA ALA A 457 -3.08 -1.60 -3.99
C ALA A 457 -3.37 -0.46 -3.01
N VAL A 458 -2.78 0.71 -3.27
CA VAL A 458 -2.87 1.88 -2.39
C VAL A 458 -3.85 2.89 -2.97
N SER A 459 -4.65 3.49 -2.11
CA SER A 459 -5.49 4.64 -2.44
C SER A 459 -5.10 5.81 -1.55
N VAL A 460 -4.96 6.99 -2.14
CA VAL A 460 -4.53 8.21 -1.44
C VAL A 460 -5.55 9.31 -1.66
N GLY A 461 -5.90 10.01 -0.59
CA GLY A 461 -6.61 11.28 -0.66
C GLY A 461 -5.60 12.41 -0.75
N VAL A 462 -5.72 13.23 -1.79
CA VAL A 462 -4.82 14.36 -2.03
C VAL A 462 -5.60 15.67 -2.15
N ASP A 463 -5.06 16.70 -1.51
CA ASP A 463 -5.52 18.07 -1.66
C ASP A 463 -4.62 18.76 -2.69
N THR A 464 -5.24 19.36 -3.71
CA THR A 464 -4.56 20.05 -4.81
C THR A 464 -5.18 21.44 -5.02
N PRO A 465 -4.54 22.34 -5.79
CA PRO A 465 -5.12 23.64 -6.15
C PRO A 465 -6.49 23.55 -6.86
N MET A 466 -6.78 22.42 -7.52
CA MET A 466 -8.05 22.19 -8.22
C MET A 466 -9.17 21.65 -7.32
N GLY A 467 -8.85 21.34 -6.06
CA GLY A 467 -9.74 20.71 -5.08
C GLY A 467 -9.20 19.38 -4.54
N LYS A 468 -10.03 18.72 -3.73
CA LYS A 468 -9.74 17.43 -3.12
C LYS A 468 -10.07 16.30 -4.09
N LEU A 469 -9.18 15.32 -4.21
CA LEU A 469 -9.41 14.14 -5.03
C LEU A 469 -8.84 12.89 -4.34
N ALA A 470 -9.34 11.71 -4.72
CA ALA A 470 -8.84 10.45 -4.20
C ALA A 470 -8.30 9.61 -5.35
N VAL A 471 -6.99 9.38 -5.41
CA VAL A 471 -6.39 8.49 -6.41
C VAL A 471 -6.45 7.06 -5.86
N ARG A 472 -7.14 6.16 -6.56
CA ARG A 472 -7.37 4.79 -6.08
C ARG A 472 -6.64 3.73 -6.92
N GLY A 473 -6.22 2.67 -6.24
CA GLY A 473 -5.66 1.48 -6.90
C GLY A 473 -4.26 1.69 -7.50
N ILE A 474 -3.45 2.54 -6.87
CA ILE A 474 -2.04 2.72 -7.19
C ILE A 474 -1.31 1.43 -6.85
N PRO A 475 -0.74 0.71 -7.83
CA PRO A 475 0.01 -0.51 -7.56
C PRO A 475 1.34 -0.14 -6.89
N ALA A 476 1.62 -0.76 -5.74
CA ALA A 476 2.85 -0.57 -5.00
C ALA A 476 3.50 -1.93 -4.72
N GLN A 477 4.80 -2.03 -4.95
CA GLN A 477 5.59 -3.20 -4.60
C GLN A 477 6.86 -2.77 -3.88
N GLY A 478 7.27 -3.51 -2.85
CA GLY A 478 8.46 -3.18 -2.08
C GLY A 478 8.89 -4.31 -1.16
N VAL A 479 10.13 -4.23 -0.66
CA VAL A 479 10.69 -5.20 0.29
C VAL A 479 10.87 -4.52 1.64
N VAL A 480 10.27 -5.08 2.68
CA VAL A 480 10.28 -4.53 4.04
C VAL A 480 11.15 -5.41 4.95
N PRO A 481 12.25 -4.90 5.50
CA PRO A 481 13.04 -5.64 6.47
C PRO A 481 12.39 -5.61 7.87
N VAL A 482 12.03 -6.78 8.38
CA VAL A 482 11.57 -6.99 9.77
C VAL A 482 12.78 -7.33 10.63
N LYS A 483 13.03 -6.53 11.68
CA LYS A 483 14.21 -6.69 12.54
C LYS A 483 14.04 -7.90 13.49
N PRO A 484 15.13 -8.61 13.81
CA PRO A 484 15.08 -9.75 14.73
C PRO A 484 14.73 -9.32 16.16
N ILE A 485 14.21 -10.27 16.93
CA ILE A 485 13.71 -10.08 18.32
C ILE A 485 14.85 -10.21 19.36
N GLY A 486 16.01 -10.79 18.99
CA GLY A 486 17.18 -10.91 19.85
C GLY A 486 18.20 -9.77 19.67
N GLY A 487 18.48 -9.02 20.73
CA GLY A 487 19.47 -7.93 20.75
C GLY A 487 20.95 -8.36 20.81
N GLY A 488 21.27 -9.60 20.42
CA GLY A 488 22.64 -10.12 20.39
C GLY A 488 23.34 -9.86 19.06
N LYS A 489 24.68 -9.88 19.07
CA LYS A 489 25.48 -9.87 17.82
C LYS A 489 25.07 -11.07 16.95
N PRO A 490 25.12 -10.95 15.61
CA PRO A 490 24.78 -12.05 14.71
C PRO A 490 25.66 -13.27 15.02
N GLY A 491 25.03 -14.36 15.49
CA GLY A 491 25.71 -15.61 15.89
C GLY A 491 25.49 -16.02 17.35
N GLU A 492 25.02 -15.12 18.21
CA GLU A 492 24.55 -15.48 19.56
C GLU A 492 23.03 -15.66 19.53
N GLY A 493 22.57 -16.91 19.42
CA GLY A 493 21.17 -17.23 19.67
C GLY A 493 20.77 -16.86 21.11
N LEU A 494 19.49 -17.04 21.45
CA LEU A 494 18.90 -16.84 22.80
C LEU A 494 19.58 -17.60 23.97
N GLY A 495 20.73 -18.25 23.74
CA GLY A 495 21.33 -19.27 24.58
C GLY A 495 22.40 -18.83 25.59
N LYS A 496 22.84 -17.57 25.68
CA LYS A 496 23.81 -17.18 26.72
C LYS A 496 23.48 -15.83 27.35
N LYS A 497 22.88 -15.87 28.55
CA LYS A 497 22.49 -14.75 29.43
C LYS A 497 21.37 -13.86 28.87
N SER A 498 20.17 -14.45 28.91
CA SER A 498 18.82 -13.91 28.72
C SER A 498 18.68 -12.38 28.63
N ALA A 499 18.40 -11.88 27.43
CA ALA A 499 17.87 -10.52 27.23
C ALA A 499 16.47 -10.33 27.86
N LEU A 500 15.77 -11.43 28.19
CA LEU A 500 14.53 -11.46 28.96
C LEU A 500 14.83 -11.84 30.42
N ASN A 501 15.09 -10.83 31.25
CA ASN A 501 15.24 -11.01 32.71
C ASN A 501 13.85 -10.97 33.33
N VAL A 502 13.39 -12.04 33.97
CA VAL A 502 12.07 -12.12 34.62
C VAL A 502 12.28 -12.21 36.13
N THR A 503 11.68 -11.32 36.88
CA THR A 503 11.70 -11.34 38.34
C THR A 503 10.28 -11.39 38.87
N VAL A 504 10.00 -12.38 39.71
CA VAL A 504 8.70 -12.54 40.38
C VAL A 504 8.78 -11.87 41.75
N GLY A 505 7.92 -10.88 41.96
CA GLY A 505 7.78 -10.12 43.21
C GLY A 505 6.73 -10.72 44.14
N ASN A 506 6.00 -9.83 44.84
CA ASN A 506 4.98 -10.20 45.83
C ASN A 506 4.04 -11.28 45.30
N MET A 507 3.99 -12.42 46.01
CA MET A 507 3.05 -13.51 45.78
C MET A 507 1.99 -13.53 46.86
N ALA A 508 0.74 -13.79 46.47
CA ALA A 508 -0.39 -13.94 47.38
C ALA A 508 -1.28 -15.10 46.94
N ILE A 509 -1.70 -15.92 47.90
CA ILE A 509 -2.69 -16.97 47.67
C ILE A 509 -4.07 -16.32 47.82
N ILE A 510 -4.87 -16.35 46.76
CA ILE A 510 -6.18 -15.69 46.71
C ILE A 510 -7.34 -16.65 46.90
N ASP A 511 -7.16 -17.92 46.55
CA ASP A 511 -8.19 -18.94 46.64
C ASP A 511 -7.55 -20.34 46.80
N THR A 512 -8.28 -21.25 47.45
CA THR A 512 -7.82 -22.62 47.73
C THR A 512 -8.97 -23.60 47.63
N SER A 513 -8.75 -24.76 47.02
CA SER A 513 -9.64 -25.93 47.08
C SER A 513 -8.88 -27.12 47.70
N PRO A 514 -9.53 -28.29 47.91
CA PRO A 514 -8.84 -29.47 48.43
C PRO A 514 -7.62 -29.92 47.61
N THR A 515 -7.58 -29.63 46.30
CA THR A 515 -6.49 -30.02 45.38
C THR A 515 -5.75 -28.86 44.74
N SER A 516 -6.33 -27.65 44.75
CA SER A 516 -5.79 -26.49 44.03
C SER A 516 -5.46 -25.27 44.89
N LEU A 517 -4.50 -24.49 44.39
CA LEU A 517 -4.14 -23.17 44.90
C LEU A 517 -4.20 -22.15 43.76
N THR A 518 -4.86 -21.02 43.98
CA THR A 518 -4.78 -19.88 43.06
C THR A 518 -3.86 -18.82 43.65
N ILE A 519 -2.75 -18.59 42.95
CA ILE A 519 -1.65 -17.71 43.37
C ILE A 519 -1.59 -16.53 42.42
N THR A 520 -1.57 -15.32 42.96
CA THR A 520 -1.29 -14.12 42.18
C THR A 520 0.12 -13.63 42.46
N ALA A 521 0.81 -13.18 41.42
CA ALA A 521 2.16 -12.67 41.52
C ALA A 521 2.34 -11.42 40.66
N LEU A 522 3.13 -10.46 41.16
CA LEU A 522 3.60 -9.34 40.35
C LEU A 522 4.90 -9.73 39.65
N VAL A 523 4.88 -9.71 38.32
CA VAL A 523 6.03 -10.08 37.49
C VAL A 523 6.60 -8.83 36.83
N ASN A 524 7.91 -8.67 36.94
CA ASN A 524 8.66 -7.70 36.17
C ASN A 524 9.49 -8.44 35.13
N PHE A 525 9.59 -7.89 33.92
CA PHE A 525 10.42 -8.45 32.89
C PHE A 525 11.00 -7.39 31.97
N THR A 526 12.09 -7.71 31.28
CA THR A 526 12.64 -6.85 30.23
C THR A 526 12.21 -7.36 28.85
N ASN A 527 11.52 -6.53 28.07
CA ASN A 527 11.27 -6.74 26.65
C ASN A 527 12.50 -6.26 25.85
N PRO A 528 13.27 -7.16 25.23
CA PRO A 528 14.49 -6.80 24.52
C PRO A 528 14.24 -6.20 23.13
N THR A 529 12.99 -6.16 22.68
CA THR A 529 12.62 -5.68 21.34
C THR A 529 12.36 -4.18 21.31
N LYS A 530 12.38 -3.60 20.10
CA LYS A 530 11.89 -2.23 19.85
C LYS A 530 10.37 -2.18 19.62
N TYR A 531 9.69 -3.31 19.80
CA TYR A 531 8.27 -3.47 19.52
C TYR A 531 7.49 -3.46 20.84
N SER A 532 6.36 -2.75 20.84
CA SER A 532 5.39 -2.86 21.94
C SER A 532 4.30 -3.86 21.57
N ALA A 533 3.63 -4.41 22.57
CA ALA A 533 2.50 -5.31 22.35
C ALA A 533 1.41 -5.14 23.40
N THR A 534 0.16 -5.35 23.00
CA THR A 534 -0.98 -5.48 23.92
C THR A 534 -1.46 -6.92 23.91
N VAL A 535 -1.58 -7.50 25.10
CA VAL A 535 -1.96 -8.89 25.36
C VAL A 535 -3.22 -8.88 26.23
N PRO A 536 -4.42 -8.88 25.63
CA PRO A 536 -5.67 -8.87 26.38
C PRO A 536 -5.84 -10.13 27.24
N TYR A 537 -5.41 -11.29 26.70
CA TYR A 537 -5.44 -12.56 27.41
C TYR A 537 -4.32 -13.47 26.88
N PHE A 538 -3.64 -14.15 27.80
CA PHE A 538 -2.71 -15.21 27.46
C PHE A 538 -2.70 -16.29 28.55
N ASN A 539 -2.90 -17.53 28.15
CA ASN A 539 -2.80 -18.69 29.04
C ASN A 539 -1.59 -19.54 28.69
N ILE A 540 -0.89 -20.06 29.69
CA ILE A 540 0.31 -20.88 29.50
C ILE A 540 0.36 -22.01 30.53
N ASN A 541 0.74 -23.20 30.09
CA ASN A 541 0.89 -24.35 30.98
C ASN A 541 2.21 -24.25 31.75
N VAL A 542 2.18 -24.68 33.00
CA VAL A 542 3.35 -24.86 33.87
C VAL A 542 3.57 -26.35 34.05
N LEU A 543 4.76 -26.80 33.68
CA LEU A 543 5.16 -28.20 33.69
C LEU A 543 6.35 -28.40 34.64
N ALA A 544 6.39 -29.56 35.30
CA ALA A 544 7.55 -30.05 36.02
C ALA A 544 7.85 -31.47 35.57
N ASN A 545 9.11 -31.73 35.18
CA ASN A 545 9.54 -33.02 34.64
C ASN A 545 8.62 -33.57 33.53
N GLY A 546 8.06 -32.67 32.71
CA GLY A 546 7.11 -32.99 31.63
C GLY A 546 5.66 -33.24 32.07
N SER A 547 5.35 -33.25 33.37
CA SER A 547 3.99 -33.35 33.90
C SER A 547 3.35 -31.97 34.05
N HIS A 548 2.08 -31.83 33.64
CA HIS A 548 1.30 -30.61 33.79
C HIS A 548 0.86 -30.44 35.24
N ILE A 549 1.32 -29.36 35.88
CA ILE A 549 1.15 -29.11 37.32
C ILE A 549 0.34 -27.85 37.62
N GLY A 550 0.14 -26.98 36.63
CA GLY A 550 -0.65 -25.76 36.79
C GLY A 550 -0.76 -24.96 35.50
N SER A 551 -1.59 -23.93 35.51
CA SER A 551 -1.82 -23.03 34.40
C SER A 551 -1.67 -21.57 34.85
N ALA A 552 -0.88 -20.78 34.13
CA ALA A 552 -0.70 -19.36 34.39
C ALA A 552 -1.45 -18.51 33.36
N THR A 553 -2.15 -17.49 33.84
CA THR A 553 -2.95 -16.58 33.02
C THR A 553 -2.51 -15.14 33.24
N VAL A 554 -2.40 -14.41 32.15
CA VAL A 554 -2.19 -12.96 32.11
C VAL A 554 -3.40 -12.31 31.44
N LYS A 555 -3.86 -11.19 31.98
CA LYS A 555 -4.95 -10.38 31.42
C LYS A 555 -4.49 -8.93 31.29
N ASP A 556 -4.92 -8.27 30.22
CA ASP A 556 -4.72 -6.84 29.96
C ASP A 556 -3.27 -6.37 30.16
N MET A 557 -2.31 -7.11 29.61
CA MET A 557 -0.89 -6.78 29.71
C MET A 557 -0.45 -5.92 28.54
N GLU A 558 0.01 -4.72 28.84
CA GLU A 558 0.78 -3.90 27.91
C GLU A 558 2.27 -4.18 28.07
N VAL A 559 2.93 -4.48 26.95
CA VAL A 559 4.35 -4.74 26.86
C VAL A 559 5.00 -3.58 26.13
N VAL A 560 5.90 -2.86 26.79
CA VAL A 560 6.68 -1.77 26.21
C VAL A 560 8.14 -2.21 25.98
N PRO A 561 8.87 -1.61 25.03
CA PRO A 561 10.32 -1.81 24.89
C PRO A 561 11.06 -1.54 26.20
N GLY A 562 12.02 -2.40 26.57
CA GLY A 562 12.79 -2.24 27.81
C GLY A 562 12.07 -2.81 29.03
N ASN A 563 12.12 -2.09 30.16
CA ASN A 563 11.67 -2.63 31.45
C ASN A 563 10.15 -2.54 31.62
N ASN A 564 9.54 -3.65 32.00
CA ASN A 564 8.10 -3.82 32.24
C ASN A 564 7.93 -4.27 33.70
N THR A 565 7.09 -3.57 34.47
CA THR A 565 7.00 -3.78 35.93
C THR A 565 5.57 -3.89 36.41
N ASN A 566 5.36 -4.66 37.48
CA ASN A 566 4.09 -4.83 38.20
C ASN A 566 2.97 -5.47 37.35
N HIS A 567 3.30 -6.38 36.44
CA HIS A 567 2.27 -7.13 35.71
C HIS A 567 1.70 -8.24 36.59
N LEU A 568 0.38 -8.24 36.74
CA LEU A 568 -0.32 -9.25 37.53
C LEU A 568 -0.45 -10.55 36.74
N VAL A 569 0.10 -11.63 37.28
CA VAL A 569 -0.03 -12.98 36.73
C VAL A 569 -0.79 -13.83 37.74
N SER A 570 -1.77 -14.59 37.27
CA SER A 570 -2.50 -15.57 38.09
C SER A 570 -2.06 -16.97 37.73
N LEU A 571 -1.55 -17.73 38.68
CA LEU A 571 -1.18 -19.13 38.57
C LEU A 571 -2.23 -19.97 39.29
N HIS A 572 -2.89 -20.86 38.54
CA HIS A 572 -3.72 -21.92 39.09
C HIS A 572 -2.90 -23.20 39.18
N TRP A 573 -2.54 -23.58 40.40
CA TRP A 573 -1.80 -24.79 40.71
C TRP A 573 -2.79 -25.90 41.07
N ASP A 574 -3.00 -26.86 40.16
CA ASP A 574 -3.73 -28.10 40.44
C ASP A 574 -3.07 -29.29 39.72
N PRO A 575 -2.01 -29.86 40.30
CA PRO A 575 -1.33 -31.00 39.69
C PRO A 575 -2.20 -32.25 39.55
N TYR A 576 -3.26 -32.37 40.37
CA TYR A 576 -4.16 -33.52 40.33
C TYR A 576 -5.14 -33.42 39.16
N GLU A 577 -5.77 -32.26 38.96
CA GLU A 577 -6.67 -32.03 37.83
C GLU A 577 -5.94 -32.16 36.49
N TYR A 578 -4.74 -31.58 36.39
CA TYR A 578 -3.99 -31.56 35.13
C TYR A 578 -3.19 -32.83 34.83
N GLY A 579 -2.66 -33.50 35.85
CA GLY A 579 -1.74 -34.64 35.69
C GLY A 579 -2.18 -35.92 36.39
N GLY A 580 -3.35 -35.94 37.02
CA GLY A 580 -3.86 -37.07 37.80
C GLY A 580 -2.97 -37.40 39.01
N HIS A 581 -2.99 -38.66 39.43
CA HIS A 581 -2.14 -39.13 40.54
C HIS A 581 -0.65 -38.88 40.31
N LYS A 582 -0.16 -39.09 39.08
CA LYS A 582 1.23 -38.83 38.71
C LYS A 582 1.57 -37.34 38.82
N GLY A 583 0.68 -36.46 38.37
CA GLY A 583 0.84 -35.01 38.50
C GLY A 583 0.92 -34.58 39.97
N LYS A 584 0.05 -35.14 40.83
CA LYS A 584 0.10 -34.91 42.27
C LYS A 584 1.45 -35.32 42.89
N GLU A 585 1.95 -36.52 42.58
CA GLU A 585 3.26 -36.99 43.07
C GLU A 585 4.40 -36.08 42.61
N VAL A 586 4.40 -35.69 41.32
CA VAL A 586 5.41 -34.77 40.77
C VAL A 586 5.31 -33.38 41.39
N GLY A 587 4.10 -32.88 41.64
CA GLY A 587 3.87 -31.60 42.30
C GLY A 587 4.38 -31.60 43.75
N ALA A 588 4.06 -32.65 44.51
CA ALA A 588 4.54 -32.82 45.89
C ALA A 588 6.06 -32.95 45.95
N GLU A 589 6.67 -33.70 45.02
CA GLU A 589 8.13 -33.82 44.89
C GLU A 589 8.78 -32.48 44.53
N LEU A 590 8.22 -31.72 43.59
CA LEU A 590 8.72 -30.40 43.22
C LEU A 590 8.69 -29.43 44.41
N LEU A 591 7.58 -29.41 45.16
CA LEU A 591 7.47 -28.59 46.37
C LEU A 591 8.50 -29.01 47.43
N SER A 592 8.67 -30.31 47.63
CA SER A 592 9.63 -30.89 48.59
C SER A 592 11.07 -30.50 48.26
N GLN A 593 11.46 -30.59 46.98
CA GLN A 593 12.77 -30.14 46.52
C GLN A 593 12.93 -28.62 46.65
N TYR A 594 11.89 -27.85 46.34
CA TYR A 594 11.93 -26.38 46.38
C TYR A 594 12.12 -25.82 47.79
N ILE A 595 11.49 -26.43 48.81
CA ILE A 595 11.64 -26.01 50.21
C ILE A 595 12.92 -26.56 50.88
N SER A 596 13.54 -27.58 50.29
CA SER A 596 14.73 -28.25 50.84
C SER A 596 16.03 -27.56 50.42
N ALA A 597 17.04 -27.65 51.27
CA ALA A 597 18.36 -27.09 50.96
C ALA A 597 19.12 -27.98 49.96
N GLY A 598 19.74 -27.36 48.94
CA GLY A 598 20.66 -28.03 48.03
C GLY A 598 20.07 -28.55 46.71
N PHE A 599 18.80 -28.28 46.42
CA PHE A 599 18.15 -28.63 45.15
C PHE A 599 17.93 -27.38 44.29
N ASN A 600 18.18 -27.51 42.98
CA ASN A 600 17.85 -26.50 41.99
C ASN A 600 16.59 -26.95 41.24
N THR A 601 15.44 -26.38 41.59
CA THR A 601 14.19 -26.72 40.91
C THR A 601 13.99 -25.85 39.67
N THR A 602 13.59 -26.49 38.59
CA THR A 602 13.27 -25.85 37.32
C THR A 602 11.83 -26.13 36.94
N ILE A 603 11.15 -25.12 36.44
CA ILE A 603 9.82 -25.23 35.86
C ILE A 603 9.90 -24.94 34.36
N THR A 604 9.08 -25.61 33.58
CA THR A 604 8.94 -25.38 32.15
C THR A 604 7.61 -24.70 31.92
N VAL A 605 7.63 -23.54 31.28
CA VAL A 605 6.41 -22.82 30.89
C VAL A 605 6.21 -23.03 29.39
N GLN A 606 5.04 -23.52 28.99
CA GLN A 606 4.77 -23.92 27.61
C GLN A 606 3.37 -23.49 27.17
N ALA A 607 3.28 -22.81 26.03
CA ALA A 607 2.00 -22.46 25.43
C ALA A 607 1.27 -23.70 24.89
N HIS A 608 -0.01 -23.57 24.63
CA HIS A 608 -0.89 -24.60 24.09
C HIS A 608 -1.83 -23.95 23.06
N GLU A 609 -2.62 -24.77 22.36
CA GLU A 609 -3.49 -24.29 21.28
C GLU A 609 -4.48 -23.19 21.72
N GLN A 610 -4.96 -23.26 22.97
CA GLN A 610 -5.88 -22.28 23.54
C GLN A 610 -5.19 -21.14 24.31
N SER A 611 -3.86 -21.00 24.20
CA SER A 611 -3.13 -19.89 24.83
C SER A 611 -3.64 -18.52 24.38
N VAL A 612 -4.08 -18.40 23.12
CA VAL A 612 -4.78 -17.25 22.55
C VAL A 612 -6.06 -17.78 21.90
N PRO A 613 -7.21 -17.79 22.60
CA PRO A 613 -8.42 -18.49 22.15
C PRO A 613 -8.90 -18.06 20.75
N ALA A 614 -8.89 -16.76 20.45
CA ALA A 614 -9.30 -16.22 19.16
C ALA A 614 -8.29 -16.47 18.02
N ALA A 615 -7.03 -16.84 18.34
CA ALA A 615 -6.00 -17.15 17.37
C ALA A 615 -5.21 -18.42 17.75
N PRO A 616 -5.82 -19.62 17.59
CA PRO A 616 -5.21 -20.88 18.03
C PRO A 616 -3.87 -21.20 17.34
N TYR A 617 -3.67 -20.70 16.11
CA TYR A 617 -2.41 -20.85 15.38
C TYR A 617 -1.22 -20.20 16.09
N ILE A 618 -1.42 -19.09 16.82
CA ILE A 618 -0.39 -18.48 17.67
C ILE A 618 -0.06 -19.39 18.84
N GLY A 619 -1.07 -19.96 19.50
CA GLY A 619 -0.89 -20.92 20.59
C GLY A 619 -0.13 -22.18 20.16
N ARG A 620 -0.50 -22.77 19.02
CA ARG A 620 0.20 -23.92 18.41
C ARG A 620 1.62 -23.61 18.00
N LEU A 621 1.91 -22.38 17.57
CA LEU A 621 3.26 -21.95 17.26
C LEU A 621 4.10 -21.84 18.54
N LEU A 622 3.60 -21.12 19.53
CA LEU A 622 4.32 -20.87 20.78
C LEU A 622 4.54 -22.15 21.60
N SER A 623 3.67 -23.15 21.47
CA SER A 623 3.84 -24.45 22.14
C SER A 623 5.11 -25.19 21.73
N ARG A 624 5.67 -24.87 20.55
CA ARG A 624 6.95 -25.43 20.07
C ARG A 624 8.18 -24.83 20.75
N PHE A 625 8.02 -23.81 21.60
CA PHE A 625 9.11 -23.14 22.32
C PHE A 625 8.90 -23.20 23.85
N PRO A 626 9.05 -24.37 24.47
CA PRO A 626 9.04 -24.47 25.93
C PRO A 626 10.17 -23.64 26.53
N ILE A 627 9.87 -22.87 27.56
CA ILE A 627 10.84 -22.03 28.26
C ILE A 627 11.10 -22.63 29.64
N GLU A 628 12.31 -23.13 29.84
CA GLU A 628 12.76 -23.61 31.15
C GLU A 628 13.35 -22.46 31.97
N ARG A 629 12.90 -22.32 33.22
CA ARG A 629 13.40 -21.32 34.16
C ARG A 629 13.56 -21.93 35.55
N PRO A 630 14.58 -21.51 36.31
CA PRO A 630 14.66 -21.84 37.72
C PRO A 630 13.44 -21.25 38.44
N MET A 631 12.89 -21.99 39.40
CA MET A 631 11.75 -21.52 40.19
C MET A 631 12.18 -20.27 40.99
N PRO A 632 11.39 -19.18 40.99
CA PRO A 632 11.75 -17.96 41.73
C PRO A 632 11.84 -18.26 43.22
N HIS A 633 12.83 -17.70 43.93
CA HIS A 633 12.95 -17.87 45.37
C HIS A 633 11.93 -17.00 46.13
N LEU A 634 11.17 -17.59 47.04
CA LEU A 634 10.34 -16.88 48.00
C LEU A 634 11.24 -16.09 48.97
N SER A 635 11.06 -14.77 49.02
CA SER A 635 11.77 -13.93 49.98
C SER A 635 11.11 -14.05 51.36
N THR A 636 11.78 -14.67 52.35
CA THR A 636 11.30 -14.66 53.74
C THR A 636 11.80 -13.40 54.48
N PRO A 637 11.11 -12.96 55.55
CA PRO A 637 11.51 -11.79 56.34
C PRO A 637 12.94 -11.92 56.86
N LYS A 638 13.75 -10.85 56.78
CA LYS A 638 15.06 -10.79 57.42
C LYS A 638 14.88 -10.70 58.94
N LYS A 639 15.76 -11.35 59.71
CA LYS A 639 15.83 -11.16 61.17
C LYS A 639 16.10 -9.67 61.42
N PRO A 640 15.41 -9.00 62.37
CA PRO A 640 15.81 -7.66 62.78
C PRO A 640 17.27 -7.70 63.20
N SER A 641 18.05 -6.73 62.72
CA SER A 641 19.43 -6.54 63.15
C SER A 641 19.39 -6.01 64.58
N ASP A 642 19.61 -6.88 65.56
CA ASP A 642 19.90 -6.42 66.91
C ASP A 642 21.29 -5.76 66.86
N GLY A 643 21.36 -4.52 67.33
CA GLY A 643 22.60 -3.73 67.32
C GLY A 643 23.67 -4.35 68.23
N ASP A 644 24.92 -4.23 67.77
CA ASP A 644 26.19 -4.34 68.49
C ASP A 644 26.30 -5.43 69.58
N GLY A 645 26.87 -6.58 69.23
CA GLY A 645 27.44 -7.50 70.21
C GLY A 645 27.54 -8.95 69.76
N ASP A 646 28.79 -9.36 69.49
CA ASP A 646 29.30 -10.73 69.38
C ASP A 646 28.99 -11.54 68.11
N GLU A 647 30.01 -12.27 67.67
CA GLU A 647 30.15 -13.00 66.41
C GLU A 647 29.04 -14.04 66.19
N ASP A 648 27.94 -13.64 65.53
CA ASP A 648 27.02 -14.58 64.90
C ASP A 648 27.76 -15.26 63.72
N PRO A 649 27.81 -16.62 63.68
CA PRO A 649 28.58 -17.34 62.67
C PRO A 649 27.94 -17.16 61.29
N GLU A 650 28.73 -16.63 60.34
CA GLU A 650 28.46 -16.48 58.89
C GLU A 650 27.04 -16.91 58.45
N ASP A 651 26.08 -15.99 58.54
CA ASP A 651 24.79 -16.10 57.84
C ASP A 651 25.10 -16.07 56.33
N ASP A 652 24.85 -17.17 55.62
CA ASP A 652 25.12 -17.33 54.19
C ASP A 652 24.21 -16.46 53.29
N GLY A 653 23.54 -15.46 53.89
CA GLY A 653 22.70 -14.47 53.26
C GLY A 653 21.40 -15.04 52.70
N LYS A 654 21.10 -16.32 52.98
CA LYS A 654 19.97 -17.07 52.43
C LYS A 654 18.85 -17.19 53.45
N SER A 655 17.64 -16.90 53.00
CA SER A 655 16.45 -16.92 53.84
C SER A 655 15.89 -18.35 53.91
N HIS A 656 15.87 -18.98 55.10
CA HIS A 656 15.38 -20.35 55.31
C HIS A 656 14.03 -20.38 56.04
N PHE A 657 13.19 -21.38 55.74
CA PHE A 657 11.91 -21.61 56.42
C PHE A 657 12.09 -21.89 57.93
N ILE A 658 13.10 -22.68 58.29
CA ILE A 658 13.52 -22.88 59.68
C ILE A 658 14.68 -21.92 59.96
N ARG A 659 14.47 -20.97 60.89
CA ARG A 659 15.49 -19.99 61.29
C ARG A 659 16.42 -20.50 62.39
N GLY A 660 15.90 -21.39 63.22
CA GLY A 660 16.64 -21.99 64.31
C GLY A 660 15.76 -22.94 65.08
N THR A 661 16.40 -23.69 65.97
CA THR A 661 15.73 -24.63 66.85
C THR A 661 16.28 -24.45 68.26
N THR A 662 15.42 -24.49 69.28
CA THR A 662 15.82 -24.61 70.67
C THR A 662 15.43 -25.98 71.17
N MET A 663 16.40 -26.74 71.65
CA MET A 663 16.21 -28.09 72.20
C MET A 663 16.29 -28.04 73.72
N HIS A 664 15.26 -28.55 74.39
CA HIS A 664 15.16 -28.64 75.84
C HIS A 664 15.36 -30.08 76.29
N LEU A 665 16.46 -30.35 77.00
CA LEU A 665 16.84 -31.71 77.37
C LEU A 665 15.95 -32.29 78.49
N LEU A 666 15.59 -31.50 79.52
CA LEU A 666 14.81 -31.98 80.66
C LEU A 666 13.37 -32.28 80.28
N SER A 667 12.73 -31.37 79.53
CA SER A 667 11.36 -31.57 79.05
C SER A 667 11.30 -32.49 77.82
N SER A 668 12.46 -32.82 77.22
CA SER A 668 12.55 -33.58 75.97
C SER A 668 11.68 -32.97 74.87
N THR A 669 11.80 -31.66 74.67
CA THR A 669 11.04 -30.91 73.65
C THR A 669 11.93 -30.08 72.74
N ALA A 670 11.47 -29.78 71.54
CA ALA A 670 12.09 -28.84 70.61
C ALA A 670 11.10 -27.75 70.19
N VAL A 671 11.58 -26.52 70.11
CA VAL A 671 10.84 -25.36 69.60
C VAL A 671 11.57 -24.86 68.36
N PHE A 672 10.85 -24.71 67.25
CA PHE A 672 11.39 -24.22 66.00
C PHE A 672 10.94 -22.78 65.77
N THR A 673 11.88 -21.92 65.41
CA THR A 673 11.56 -20.59 64.89
C THR A 673 11.32 -20.72 63.39
N LEU A 674 10.08 -20.54 62.96
CA LEU A 674 9.61 -20.71 61.60
C LEU A 674 9.36 -19.34 60.95
N ALA A 675 9.87 -19.16 59.73
CA ALA A 675 9.61 -18.01 58.89
C ALA A 675 8.60 -18.38 57.81
N SER A 676 7.37 -17.89 57.96
CA SER A 676 6.35 -18.09 56.91
C SER A 676 6.79 -17.40 55.62
N PRO A 677 6.76 -18.09 54.47
CA PRO A 677 7.07 -17.49 53.18
C PRO A 677 5.95 -16.59 52.66
N PHE A 678 4.78 -16.61 53.30
CA PHE A 678 3.60 -15.83 52.89
C PHE A 678 3.44 -14.59 53.77
N ARG A 679 3.05 -13.46 53.15
CA ARG A 679 2.86 -12.18 53.86
C ARG A 679 1.47 -12.01 54.48
N SER A 680 0.48 -12.72 53.96
CA SER A 680 -0.93 -12.55 54.33
C SER A 680 -1.65 -13.86 54.66
N THR A 681 -1.03 -15.01 54.37
CA THR A 681 -1.68 -16.33 54.49
C THR A 681 -1.01 -17.16 55.58
N THR A 682 -1.82 -17.70 56.50
CA THR A 682 -1.35 -18.64 57.53
C THR A 682 -1.22 -20.03 56.94
N LEU A 683 -0.02 -20.60 57.05
CA LEU A 683 0.27 -21.99 56.73
C LEU A 683 0.01 -22.84 57.99
N TYR A 684 -0.52 -24.05 57.84
CA TYR A 684 -0.63 -25.01 58.94
C TYR A 684 0.24 -26.22 58.66
N ILE A 685 0.98 -26.65 59.66
CA ILE A 685 1.60 -27.98 59.67
C ILE A 685 0.58 -28.90 60.34
N THR A 686 0.12 -29.94 59.65
CA THR A 686 -0.92 -30.86 60.16
C THR A 686 -0.35 -32.03 60.93
N ASP A 687 0.78 -32.53 60.46
CA ASP A 687 1.51 -33.65 61.01
C ASP A 687 2.99 -33.54 60.61
N MET A 688 3.85 -34.13 61.42
CA MET A 688 5.28 -34.10 61.22
C MET A 688 5.95 -35.36 61.77
N ASN A 689 6.74 -35.99 60.92
CA ASN A 689 7.65 -37.09 61.26
C ASN A 689 9.06 -36.68 60.86
N ALA A 690 9.83 -36.17 61.82
CA ALA A 690 11.15 -35.60 61.60
C ALA A 690 12.24 -36.38 62.34
N THR A 691 13.42 -36.50 61.74
CA THR A 691 14.63 -37.05 62.36
C THR A 691 15.78 -36.08 62.19
N ALA A 692 16.45 -35.76 63.30
CA ALA A 692 17.64 -34.93 63.32
C ALA A 692 18.90 -35.80 63.34
N TYR A 693 19.96 -35.35 62.66
CA TYR A 693 21.24 -36.04 62.53
C TYR A 693 22.41 -35.10 62.80
N HIS A 694 23.40 -35.60 63.53
CA HIS A 694 24.71 -34.98 63.72
C HIS A 694 25.78 -35.86 63.07
N ASP A 695 26.55 -35.34 62.13
CA ASP A 695 27.57 -36.11 61.37
C ASP A 695 27.06 -37.46 60.82
N GLY A 696 25.80 -37.51 60.38
CA GLY A 696 25.16 -38.71 59.84
C GLY A 696 24.58 -39.67 60.90
N HIS A 697 24.79 -39.41 62.19
CA HIS A 697 24.22 -40.21 63.27
C HIS A 697 22.91 -39.61 63.80
N PRO A 698 21.86 -40.41 64.03
CA PRO A 698 20.57 -39.91 64.52
C PRO A 698 20.72 -39.34 65.94
N ALA A 699 20.19 -38.15 66.16
CA ALA A 699 20.29 -37.42 67.42
C ALA A 699 18.94 -37.38 68.16
N GLY A 700 17.83 -37.27 67.42
CA GLY A 700 16.48 -37.30 68.00
C GLY A 700 15.42 -37.39 66.91
N LYS A 701 14.24 -37.89 67.29
CA LYS A 701 13.08 -38.05 66.42
C LYS A 701 11.88 -37.27 66.98
N ILE A 702 11.13 -36.62 66.11
CA ILE A 702 9.88 -35.96 66.43
C ILE A 702 8.77 -36.64 65.66
N LEU A 703 7.73 -37.09 66.37
CA LEU A 703 6.48 -37.56 65.80
C LEU A 703 5.36 -36.71 66.42
N TYR A 704 4.67 -35.94 65.59
CA TYR A 704 3.66 -34.99 66.04
C TYR A 704 2.49 -34.96 65.05
N ASP A 705 1.30 -35.36 65.51
CA ASP A 705 0.10 -35.53 64.66
C ASP A 705 -0.97 -34.45 64.92
N LEU A 706 -0.61 -33.38 65.63
CA LEU A 706 -1.53 -32.27 65.93
C LEU A 706 -1.22 -31.06 65.05
N PRO A 707 -2.25 -30.38 64.51
CA PRO A 707 -2.01 -29.24 63.64
C PRO A 707 -1.59 -27.99 64.43
N PHE A 708 -0.62 -27.24 63.91
CA PHE A 708 -0.26 -25.92 64.43
C PHE A 708 -0.10 -24.89 63.32
N ALA A 709 -0.35 -23.61 63.67
CA ALA A 709 -0.33 -22.49 62.74
C ALA A 709 1.08 -21.90 62.62
N VAL A 710 1.44 -21.52 61.39
CA VAL A 710 2.63 -20.76 61.02
C VAL A 710 2.12 -19.46 60.37
N PRO A 711 1.76 -18.45 61.17
CA PRO A 711 1.25 -17.17 60.65
C PRO A 711 2.33 -16.42 59.85
N PRO A 712 1.92 -15.46 59.01
CA PRO A 712 2.87 -14.57 58.31
C PRO A 712 3.91 -13.95 59.24
N GLY A 713 5.18 -13.94 58.80
CA GLY A 713 6.29 -13.43 59.62
C GLY A 713 7.09 -14.53 60.31
N LEU A 714 7.70 -14.18 61.44
CA LEU A 714 8.41 -15.11 62.32
C LEU A 714 7.44 -15.61 63.39
N SER A 715 7.40 -16.92 63.59
CA SER A 715 6.59 -17.58 64.61
C SER A 715 7.36 -18.72 65.25
N GLU A 716 6.96 -19.12 66.45
CA GLU A 716 7.51 -20.30 67.11
C GLU A 716 6.53 -21.46 67.01
N SER A 717 7.07 -22.66 66.81
CA SER A 717 6.28 -23.89 66.92
C SER A 717 5.81 -24.10 68.38
N PRO A 718 4.80 -24.94 68.61
CA PRO A 718 4.60 -25.49 69.95
C PRO A 718 5.84 -26.26 70.42
N HIS A 719 5.90 -26.59 71.71
CA HIS A 719 6.88 -27.52 72.24
C HIS A 719 6.64 -28.92 71.65
N LEU A 720 7.46 -29.30 70.68
CA LEU A 720 7.34 -30.57 69.98
C LEU A 720 8.09 -31.65 70.77
N PRO A 721 7.47 -32.80 71.08
CA PRO A 721 8.13 -33.86 71.83
C PRO A 721 9.27 -34.48 71.01
N VAL A 722 10.42 -34.68 71.65
CA VAL A 722 11.61 -35.27 71.04
C VAL A 722 11.89 -36.61 71.72
N ASP A 723 11.90 -37.67 70.93
CA ASP A 723 12.43 -38.97 71.32
C ASP A 723 13.93 -38.98 71.05
N TRP A 724 14.72 -38.83 72.12
CA TRP A 724 16.17 -38.80 72.04
C TRP A 724 16.72 -40.18 71.71
N SER A 725 17.68 -40.24 70.77
CA SER A 725 18.37 -41.49 70.45
C SER A 725 19.44 -41.80 71.51
N PHE A 726 19.00 -42.20 72.71
CA PHE A 726 19.89 -42.45 73.85
C PHE A 726 21.00 -43.46 73.49
N GLY A 727 22.25 -43.10 73.81
CA GLY A 727 23.43 -43.90 73.48
C GLY A 727 23.97 -43.72 72.05
N SER A 728 23.38 -42.84 71.24
CA SER A 728 23.92 -42.48 69.94
C SER A 728 24.98 -41.39 70.03
N LEU A 729 25.93 -41.40 69.08
CA LEU A 729 26.90 -40.32 68.91
C LEU A 729 26.24 -38.95 68.66
N GLY A 730 25.02 -38.96 68.08
CA GLY A 730 24.25 -37.75 67.84
C GLY A 730 23.66 -37.14 69.12
N TYR A 731 23.12 -37.97 70.03
CA TYR A 731 22.63 -37.50 71.32
C TYR A 731 23.75 -37.01 72.23
N ASP A 732 24.90 -37.70 72.22
CA ASP A 732 26.08 -37.28 72.98
C ASP A 732 26.60 -35.90 72.53
N ALA A 733 26.52 -35.59 71.24
CA ALA A 733 26.86 -34.27 70.72
C ALA A 733 25.90 -33.18 71.23
N ILE A 734 24.59 -33.45 71.27
CA ILE A 734 23.60 -32.53 71.83
C ILE A 734 23.86 -32.28 73.32
N LYS A 735 24.12 -33.34 74.10
CA LYS A 735 24.42 -33.22 75.53
C LYS A 735 25.70 -32.41 75.79
N LYS A 736 26.74 -32.60 74.97
CA LYS A 736 27.99 -31.84 75.05
C LYS A 736 27.81 -30.36 74.67
N ALA A 737 26.82 -30.06 73.85
CA ALA A 737 26.47 -28.71 73.44
C ALA A 737 25.51 -28.00 74.43
N LEU A 738 25.22 -28.58 75.60
CA LEU A 738 24.36 -27.98 76.62
C LEU A 738 24.87 -26.58 77.03
N GLY A 739 24.02 -25.56 76.90
CA GLY A 739 24.39 -24.17 77.14
C GLY A 739 25.04 -23.47 75.93
N GLY A 740 25.16 -24.16 74.79
CA GLY A 740 25.71 -23.65 73.54
C GLY A 740 24.82 -23.96 72.34
N GLN A 741 25.43 -23.93 71.14
CA GLN A 741 24.77 -24.19 69.87
C GLN A 741 25.44 -25.33 69.10
N LEU A 742 24.65 -26.08 68.34
CA LEU A 742 25.11 -27.18 67.50
C LEU A 742 24.43 -27.12 66.13
N LYS A 743 25.14 -27.50 65.06
CA LYS A 743 24.55 -27.61 63.72
C LYS A 743 24.07 -29.03 63.49
N LEU A 744 22.80 -29.17 63.14
CA LEU A 744 22.16 -30.46 62.85
C LEU A 744 21.65 -30.48 61.41
N SER A 745 21.64 -31.66 60.82
CA SER A 745 20.86 -31.91 59.60
C SER A 745 19.52 -32.53 59.99
N ALA A 746 18.47 -32.27 59.24
CA ALA A 746 17.14 -32.79 59.53
C ALA A 746 16.49 -33.32 58.26
N PHE A 747 15.75 -34.41 58.41
CA PHE A 747 14.86 -34.92 57.38
C PHE A 747 13.47 -35.11 57.97
N ALA A 748 12.44 -34.62 57.30
CA ALA A 748 11.07 -34.69 57.81
C ALA A 748 10.06 -34.99 56.70
N TYR A 749 9.04 -35.79 57.01
CA TYR A 749 7.78 -35.81 56.29
C TYR A 749 6.80 -34.92 57.02
N VAL A 750 6.17 -33.99 56.30
CA VAL A 750 5.34 -32.95 56.88
C VAL A 750 4.05 -32.84 56.07
N GLY A 751 2.92 -32.97 56.74
CA GLY A 751 1.63 -32.59 56.19
C GLY A 751 1.45 -31.07 56.28
N VAL A 752 1.08 -30.46 55.17
CA VAL A 752 0.91 -29.01 55.04
C VAL A 752 -0.50 -28.70 54.61
N ARG A 753 -1.11 -27.68 55.23
CA ARG A 753 -2.43 -27.17 54.86
C ARG A 753 -2.42 -25.66 54.69
N ILE A 754 -2.99 -25.18 53.59
CA ILE A 754 -3.24 -23.77 53.32
C ILE A 754 -4.71 -23.64 52.93
N GLY A 755 -5.51 -22.98 53.77
CA GLY A 755 -6.97 -22.96 53.56
C GLY A 755 -7.55 -24.37 53.52
N GLU A 756 -8.18 -24.73 52.40
CA GLU A 756 -8.70 -26.08 52.12
C GLU A 756 -7.66 -27.04 51.52
N TRP A 757 -6.62 -26.49 50.89
CA TRP A 757 -5.59 -27.27 50.20
C TRP A 757 -4.70 -28.02 51.18
N ARG A 758 -4.43 -29.30 50.89
CA ARG A 758 -3.59 -30.18 51.72
C ARG A 758 -2.62 -30.97 50.86
N GLU A 759 -1.37 -31.04 51.32
CA GLU A 759 -0.36 -31.87 50.66
C GLU A 759 0.65 -32.42 51.66
N ASN A 760 1.20 -33.59 51.34
CA ASN A 760 2.28 -34.20 52.11
C ASN A 760 3.60 -33.99 51.37
N VAL A 761 4.55 -33.32 52.02
CA VAL A 761 5.86 -33.01 51.45
C VAL A 761 6.96 -33.56 52.34
N TRP A 762 8.14 -33.79 51.77
CA TRP A 762 9.34 -34.05 52.54
C TRP A 762 10.24 -32.82 52.57
N PHE A 763 11.01 -32.67 53.65
CA PHE A 763 11.95 -31.58 53.85
C PHE A 763 13.32 -32.13 54.23
N LYS A 764 14.37 -31.61 53.60
CA LYS A 764 15.76 -31.90 53.91
C LYS A 764 16.51 -30.61 54.22
N GLY A 765 16.85 -30.42 55.50
CA GLY A 765 17.63 -29.29 55.99
C GLY A 765 19.08 -29.69 56.27
N GLY A 766 20.03 -28.89 55.79
CA GLY A 766 21.45 -29.03 56.12
C GLY A 766 21.91 -27.91 57.06
N LYS A 767 22.61 -28.25 58.14
CA LYS A 767 23.27 -27.30 59.05
C LYS A 767 22.32 -26.31 59.76
N ILE A 768 21.15 -26.77 60.20
CA ILE A 768 20.22 -26.01 61.04
C ILE A 768 20.87 -25.75 62.40
N GLY A 769 20.94 -24.49 62.83
CA GLY A 769 21.44 -24.11 64.15
C GLY A 769 20.45 -24.50 65.25
N ALA A 770 20.89 -25.33 66.19
CA ALA A 770 20.14 -25.79 67.35
C ALA A 770 20.80 -25.28 68.64
N SER A 771 20.10 -24.42 69.39
CA SER A 771 20.50 -24.00 70.74
C SER A 771 20.07 -25.05 71.76
N VAL A 772 20.97 -25.54 72.60
CA VAL A 772 20.65 -26.59 73.59
C VAL A 772 20.51 -25.96 74.97
N ARG A 773 19.31 -26.08 75.54
CA ARG A 773 18.96 -25.60 76.88
C ARG A 773 18.54 -26.77 77.77
N LEU A 774 18.55 -26.52 79.07
CA LEU A 774 17.98 -27.43 80.05
C LEU A 774 16.47 -27.60 79.80
#